data_AF-A0A564U3U1-F1
#
_entry.id   AF-A0A564U3U1-F1
#
_cell.length_a   1.000
_cell.length_b   1.000
_cell.length_c   1.000
_cell.angle_alpha   90.00
_cell.angle_beta   90.00
_cell.angle_gamma   90.00
#
_symmetry.space_group_name_H-M   'P 1'
#
loop_
_entity.id
_entity.type
_entity.pdbx_description
1 polymer ?
#
loop_
_entity_poly.entity_id
_entity_poly.type
_entity_poly.pdbx_seq_one_letter_code
_entity_poly.pdbx_strand_id
1 'polypeptide(L)'
;MEQKVLPIILNGKDSAERMKEITDRLETGIQQLFDSDRYKVYLTTMAKFHNYSFNNTLLIAMQGGQLVAGFNKWKDTFHRTVKKGEKGIKILAPAPYKVKQKMEKLDEQGKPILDKDGKPLTEEKTVQIPAFKVVSVFDVSQTEGEPLPSIAVNELSGSVQDYQDFFKALEQSSPVPIGFEDIEGEAHGYFHLLDNRIAIQEGMSQLQTIKTAIHEIAHAKLHAIDPNDPEQTNHPDSRTREVQAESVAYAVCQHYGLDTSEYSFGYVAGWSSSRELAELKASLEIICSAAHELISALDEHLAELRQQREADLSATQEAAFALDNGNTLFIQTCDSGYDYTLYGPDNKALDGGQLDAPGLTLPDAGQEALNLLGQTAKVSEVLLGDKLAVFQEAAEKANEIPEPVKIPDLAAEPTVTILWSESDKLQDGETMPLSVANRIFEELDTAQHTEREKDGYTGGWYDKTAFRIDFTLNGQPDNYEGRQDFGDGEGSLVQHIQSYHEYYAKDENWKNFVLHNKGTEAWEQDKAEREMVLTEFIPYLKQHCNLSAMEQTAATALQEGQNISPERTAYYNAIVTYVQDCRPLLNQGQYDLPEPPKLADFDQSLQDYKAQVQAEIAQEAATAGMTVEEYAAAGFEAPQQDSFSIYQLRNEDSTRDYRFEPYDRLQAAGLTVDKANYTEVYAAPLTAGTTLEDIYRTFNVDHPADFKGHSLSVSDVVVLHQNGQDTAHYCDSVGFQQVPEFLRENPLRTAELSTEQNENMIDGVLNNAPSLGELEAKANPFPISMRKSRM
;
A
#
# COMPACT_ATOMS: atom_id res chain seq x y z
N MET A 1 -13.75 -25.43 -32.67
CA MET A 1 -14.31 -24.68 -33.82
C MET A 1 -15.52 -23.91 -33.30
N GLU A 2 -15.69 -22.63 -33.64
CA GLU A 2 -16.87 -21.88 -33.20
C GLU A 2 -18.15 -22.47 -33.82
N GLN A 3 -19.05 -22.94 -32.96
CA GLN A 3 -20.34 -23.47 -33.40
C GLN A 3 -21.26 -22.30 -33.72
N LYS A 4 -21.55 -22.10 -35.01
CA LYS A 4 -22.39 -20.99 -35.46
C LYS A 4 -23.80 -21.12 -34.88
N VAL A 5 -24.32 -20.03 -34.31
CA VAL A 5 -25.69 -19.95 -33.78
C VAL A 5 -26.70 -20.17 -34.91
N LEU A 6 -27.62 -21.13 -34.73
CA LEU A 6 -28.65 -21.53 -35.69
C LEU A 6 -30.05 -21.54 -35.02
N PRO A 7 -30.71 -20.37 -34.92
CA PRO A 7 -31.96 -20.23 -34.18
C PRO A 7 -33.14 -20.99 -34.77
N ILE A 8 -33.97 -21.56 -33.89
CA ILE A 8 -35.21 -22.24 -34.24
C ILE A 8 -36.21 -21.22 -34.79
N ILE A 9 -36.58 -21.39 -36.05
CA ILE A 9 -37.68 -20.65 -36.69
C ILE A 9 -38.99 -21.40 -36.44
N LEU A 10 -39.92 -20.75 -35.74
CA LEU A 10 -41.27 -21.23 -35.47
C LEU A 10 -42.25 -20.57 -36.46
N ASN A 11 -43.11 -21.37 -37.08
CA ASN A 11 -44.05 -20.95 -38.13
C ASN A 11 -45.50 -20.86 -37.63
N GLY A 12 -45.79 -21.36 -36.42
CA GLY A 12 -47.10 -21.29 -35.79
C GLY A 12 -47.70 -19.87 -35.78
N LYS A 13 -48.99 -19.79 -36.09
CA LYS A 13 -49.75 -18.54 -36.23
C LYS A 13 -50.06 -17.92 -34.87
N ASP A 14 -50.31 -18.75 -33.86
CA ASP A 14 -50.58 -18.34 -32.49
C ASP A 14 -49.58 -18.92 -31.46
N SER A 15 -49.81 -18.63 -30.18
CA SER A 15 -48.92 -19.07 -29.10
C SER A 15 -49.03 -20.56 -28.77
N ALA A 16 -50.14 -21.22 -29.08
CA ALA A 16 -50.35 -22.65 -28.84
C ALA A 16 -49.67 -23.47 -29.94
N GLU A 17 -49.82 -23.07 -31.21
CA GLU A 17 -49.08 -23.68 -32.33
C GLU A 17 -47.56 -23.56 -32.13
N ARG A 18 -47.05 -22.38 -31.72
CA ARG A 18 -45.62 -22.18 -31.43
C ARG A 18 -45.12 -22.97 -30.22
N MET A 19 -45.94 -23.11 -29.18
CA MET A 19 -45.61 -23.94 -28.01
C MET A 19 -45.55 -25.42 -28.40
N LYS A 20 -46.45 -25.87 -29.28
CA LYS A 20 -46.39 -27.23 -29.83
C LYS A 20 -45.12 -27.42 -30.67
N GLU A 21 -44.85 -26.56 -31.65
CA GLU A 21 -43.67 -26.68 -32.53
C GLU A 21 -42.33 -26.72 -31.77
N ILE A 22 -42.20 -25.99 -30.66
CA ILE A 22 -40.97 -26.04 -29.84
C ILE A 22 -40.91 -27.29 -28.95
N THR A 23 -42.06 -27.83 -28.54
CA THR A 23 -42.16 -29.09 -27.77
C THR A 23 -41.89 -30.31 -28.64
N ASP A 24 -42.46 -30.36 -29.85
CA ASP A 24 -42.19 -31.40 -30.85
C ASP A 24 -40.67 -31.44 -31.20
N ARG A 25 -40.02 -30.27 -31.26
CA ARG A 25 -38.56 -30.17 -31.44
C ARG A 25 -37.75 -30.60 -30.22
N LEU A 26 -38.23 -30.32 -29.00
CA LEU A 26 -37.62 -30.83 -27.77
C LEU A 26 -37.63 -32.36 -27.76
N GLU A 27 -38.79 -32.99 -28.00
CA GLU A 27 -38.91 -34.46 -28.03
C GLU A 27 -37.98 -35.09 -29.08
N THR A 28 -37.91 -34.49 -30.28
CA THR A 28 -36.96 -34.90 -31.34
C THR A 28 -35.50 -34.71 -30.91
N GLY A 29 -35.19 -33.60 -30.22
CA GLY A 29 -33.86 -33.30 -29.69
C GLY A 29 -33.41 -34.29 -28.61
N ILE A 30 -34.32 -34.72 -27.73
CA ILE A 30 -34.06 -35.76 -26.71
C ILE A 30 -33.71 -37.08 -27.40
N GLN A 31 -34.48 -37.52 -28.39
CA GLN A 31 -34.20 -38.78 -29.11
C GLN A 31 -32.83 -38.75 -29.80
N GLN A 32 -32.45 -37.62 -30.40
CA GLN A 32 -31.15 -37.43 -31.04
C GLN A 32 -30.00 -37.17 -30.06
N LEU A 33 -30.27 -36.99 -28.76
CA LEU A 33 -29.25 -36.67 -27.77
C LEU A 33 -28.31 -37.86 -27.51
N PHE A 34 -28.81 -39.08 -27.72
CA PHE A 34 -28.11 -40.31 -27.36
C PHE A 34 -27.18 -40.86 -28.45
N ASP A 35 -26.96 -40.09 -29.53
CA ASP A 35 -25.74 -40.22 -30.32
C ASP A 35 -24.57 -39.69 -29.47
N SER A 36 -23.50 -40.47 -29.28
CA SER A 36 -22.42 -40.18 -28.30
C SER A 36 -21.85 -38.76 -28.39
N ASP A 37 -21.64 -38.26 -29.60
CA ASP A 37 -21.04 -36.94 -29.86
C ASP A 37 -21.99 -35.81 -29.46
N ARG A 38 -23.30 -36.02 -29.63
CA ARG A 38 -24.34 -35.05 -29.25
C ARG A 38 -24.56 -35.03 -27.75
N TYR A 39 -24.43 -36.18 -27.09
CA TYR A 39 -24.49 -36.30 -25.63
C TYR A 39 -23.38 -35.48 -24.96
N LYS A 40 -22.13 -35.63 -25.44
CA LYS A 40 -20.97 -34.88 -24.93
C LYS A 40 -21.11 -33.37 -25.15
N VAL A 41 -21.57 -32.94 -26.33
CA VAL A 41 -21.88 -31.52 -26.62
C VAL A 41 -22.97 -30.99 -25.70
N TYR A 42 -23.99 -31.79 -25.41
CA TYR A 42 -25.06 -31.42 -24.48
C TYR A 42 -24.56 -31.24 -23.05
N LEU A 43 -23.81 -32.20 -22.48
CA LEU A 43 -23.25 -32.05 -21.13
C LEU A 43 -22.30 -30.86 -21.02
N THR A 44 -21.50 -30.61 -22.07
CA THR A 44 -20.63 -29.42 -22.16
C THR A 44 -21.43 -28.11 -22.22
N THR A 45 -22.64 -28.14 -22.80
CA THR A 45 -23.56 -26.99 -22.77
C THR A 45 -24.24 -26.86 -21.40
N MET A 46 -24.58 -27.97 -20.75
CA MET A 46 -25.16 -28.02 -19.42
C MET A 46 -24.22 -27.46 -18.36
N ALA A 47 -22.93 -27.75 -18.43
CA ALA A 47 -21.90 -27.15 -17.57
C ALA A 47 -21.97 -25.60 -17.56
N LYS A 48 -22.19 -24.99 -18.73
CA LYS A 48 -22.30 -23.52 -18.89
C LYS A 48 -23.68 -22.95 -18.52
N PHE A 49 -24.73 -23.76 -18.58
CA PHE A 49 -26.12 -23.34 -18.37
C PHE A 49 -26.81 -24.14 -17.25
N HIS A 50 -26.06 -24.53 -16.22
CA HIS A 50 -26.57 -25.30 -15.07
C HIS A 50 -27.75 -24.61 -14.36
N ASN A 51 -27.79 -23.27 -14.36
CA ASN A 51 -28.91 -22.46 -13.84
C ASN A 51 -30.16 -22.43 -14.74
N TYR A 52 -30.16 -23.08 -15.91
CA TYR A 52 -31.32 -23.24 -16.79
C TYR A 52 -31.91 -24.65 -16.67
N SER A 53 -33.24 -24.74 -16.78
CA SER A 53 -33.92 -26.05 -16.81
C SER A 53 -33.46 -26.91 -17.98
N PHE A 54 -33.45 -28.23 -17.78
CA PHE A 54 -33.16 -29.27 -18.79
C PHE A 54 -33.61 -28.89 -20.22
N ASN A 55 -34.90 -28.56 -20.37
CA ASN A 55 -35.49 -28.22 -21.67
C ASN A 55 -34.89 -26.94 -22.28
N ASN A 56 -34.57 -25.92 -21.48
CA ASN A 56 -33.94 -24.70 -21.96
C ASN A 56 -32.47 -24.93 -22.32
N THR A 57 -31.72 -25.67 -21.51
CA THR A 57 -30.34 -26.08 -21.79
C THR A 57 -30.25 -26.85 -23.11
N LEU A 58 -31.15 -27.81 -23.33
CA LEU A 58 -31.25 -28.54 -24.60
C LEU A 58 -31.63 -27.61 -25.77
N LEU A 59 -32.59 -26.70 -25.60
CA LEU A 59 -32.94 -25.72 -26.65
C LEU A 59 -31.77 -24.80 -27.01
N ILE A 60 -30.98 -24.35 -26.02
CA ILE A 60 -29.79 -23.52 -26.25
C ILE A 60 -28.72 -24.33 -27.00
N ALA A 61 -28.44 -25.57 -26.58
CA ALA A 61 -27.51 -26.49 -27.24
C ALA A 61 -27.88 -26.75 -28.71
N MET A 62 -29.16 -27.08 -28.98
CA MET A 62 -29.68 -27.29 -30.33
C MET A 62 -29.54 -26.07 -31.26
N GLN A 63 -29.43 -24.87 -30.69
CA GLN A 63 -29.31 -23.61 -31.41
C GLN A 63 -27.89 -23.03 -31.40
N GLY A 64 -26.93 -23.70 -30.75
CA GLY A 64 -25.51 -23.31 -30.72
C GLY A 64 -25.17 -22.13 -29.82
N GLY A 65 -25.99 -21.80 -28.80
CA GLY A 65 -25.67 -20.73 -27.86
C GLY A 65 -24.50 -21.07 -26.93
N GLN A 66 -23.65 -20.08 -26.63
CA GLN A 66 -22.49 -20.20 -25.73
C GLN A 66 -22.58 -19.27 -24.51
N LEU A 67 -23.08 -18.04 -24.70
CA LEU A 67 -23.32 -17.06 -23.62
C LEU A 67 -24.59 -16.27 -23.98
N VAL A 68 -25.73 -16.54 -23.34
CA VAL A 68 -27.04 -16.04 -23.79
C VAL A 68 -27.79 -15.18 -22.77
N ALA A 69 -28.21 -13.98 -23.21
CA ALA A 69 -29.04 -13.08 -22.41
C ALA A 69 -30.19 -12.46 -23.21
N GLY A 70 -31.16 -11.87 -22.51
CA GLY A 70 -32.27 -11.12 -23.13
C GLY A 70 -31.81 -9.78 -23.73
N PHE A 71 -32.51 -9.30 -24.76
CA PHE A 71 -32.14 -8.06 -25.50
C PHE A 71 -31.88 -6.85 -24.59
N ASN A 72 -32.81 -6.56 -23.66
CA ASN A 72 -32.65 -5.44 -22.73
C ASN A 72 -31.46 -5.66 -21.78
N LYS A 73 -31.21 -6.91 -21.35
CA LYS A 73 -30.15 -7.24 -20.40
C LYS A 73 -28.76 -7.00 -21.03
N TRP A 74 -28.57 -7.41 -22.30
CA TRP A 74 -27.38 -7.05 -23.09
C TRP A 74 -27.14 -5.53 -23.13
N LYS A 75 -28.18 -4.77 -23.45
CA LYS A 75 -28.12 -3.31 -23.64
C LYS A 75 -27.90 -2.54 -22.34
N ASP A 76 -28.69 -2.85 -21.32
CA ASP A 76 -28.88 -2.00 -20.15
C ASP A 76 -27.90 -2.34 -19.01
N THR A 77 -27.28 -3.53 -18.99
CA THR A 77 -26.26 -3.91 -17.99
C THR A 77 -24.87 -4.18 -18.57
N PHE A 78 -24.73 -4.63 -19.82
CA PHE A 78 -23.40 -4.93 -20.42
C PHE A 78 -22.99 -3.95 -21.51
N HIS A 79 -23.83 -2.95 -21.77
CA HIS A 79 -23.58 -1.93 -22.78
C HIS A 79 -23.31 -2.53 -24.19
N ARG A 80 -23.89 -3.71 -24.47
CA ARG A 80 -23.81 -4.41 -25.76
C ARG A 80 -25.16 -4.41 -26.46
N THR A 81 -25.15 -4.16 -27.77
CA THR A 81 -26.35 -4.15 -28.61
C THR A 81 -26.39 -5.38 -29.51
N VAL A 82 -27.56 -5.97 -29.72
CA VAL A 82 -27.74 -7.07 -30.69
C VAL A 82 -27.59 -6.54 -32.12
N LYS A 83 -26.72 -7.19 -32.91
CA LYS A 83 -26.41 -6.82 -34.30
C LYS A 83 -27.66 -6.85 -35.17
N LYS A 84 -27.77 -5.86 -36.07
CA LYS A 84 -28.96 -5.67 -36.90
C LYS A 84 -29.19 -6.84 -37.87
N GLY A 85 -30.29 -7.56 -37.67
CA GLY A 85 -30.73 -8.67 -38.54
C GLY A 85 -30.65 -10.04 -37.88
N GLU A 86 -29.93 -10.14 -36.77
CA GLU A 86 -29.79 -11.37 -35.99
C GLU A 86 -31.13 -11.93 -35.50
N LYS A 87 -31.16 -13.25 -35.31
CA LYS A 87 -32.35 -13.98 -34.85
C LYS A 87 -32.08 -14.54 -33.45
N GLY A 88 -32.95 -14.25 -32.49
CA GLY A 88 -32.77 -14.76 -31.14
C GLY A 88 -33.06 -16.25 -31.01
N ILE A 89 -32.24 -16.93 -30.22
CA ILE A 89 -32.41 -18.31 -29.73
C ILE A 89 -33.76 -18.41 -28.98
N LYS A 90 -34.54 -19.44 -29.27
CA LYS A 90 -35.87 -19.68 -28.66
C LYS A 90 -35.74 -20.52 -27.39
N ILE A 91 -36.27 -20.03 -26.28
CA ILE A 91 -36.34 -20.72 -24.98
C ILE A 91 -37.75 -20.59 -24.37
N LEU A 92 -38.04 -21.41 -23.37
CA LEU A 92 -39.27 -21.37 -22.58
C LEU A 92 -39.08 -20.48 -21.35
N ALA A 93 -39.98 -19.53 -21.14
CA ALA A 93 -40.02 -18.72 -19.92
C ALA A 93 -41.36 -18.88 -19.20
N PRO A 94 -41.38 -18.89 -17.85
CA PRO A 94 -42.63 -18.90 -17.10
C PRO A 94 -43.45 -17.63 -17.41
N ALA A 95 -44.74 -17.83 -17.62
CA ALA A 95 -45.74 -16.80 -17.84
C ALA A 95 -47.04 -17.16 -17.10
N PRO A 96 -46.98 -17.36 -15.76
CA PRO A 96 -48.13 -17.79 -14.98
C PRO A 96 -49.24 -16.73 -15.04
N TYR A 97 -50.49 -17.18 -15.14
CA TYR A 97 -51.65 -16.30 -15.20
C TYR A 97 -52.62 -16.59 -14.05
N LYS A 98 -53.29 -15.54 -13.57
CA LYS A 98 -54.22 -15.64 -12.44
C LYS A 98 -55.63 -15.92 -12.95
N VAL A 99 -56.24 -16.99 -12.44
CA VAL A 99 -57.63 -17.38 -12.75
C VAL A 99 -58.44 -17.35 -11.47
N LYS A 100 -59.65 -16.80 -11.52
CA LYS A 100 -60.64 -16.99 -10.46
C LYS A 100 -61.30 -18.35 -10.64
N GLN A 101 -61.05 -19.27 -9.71
CA GLN A 101 -61.71 -20.58 -9.70
C GLN A 101 -62.65 -20.66 -8.50
N LYS A 102 -63.83 -21.27 -8.72
CA LYS A 102 -64.73 -21.64 -7.64
C LYS A 102 -64.23 -22.96 -7.06
N MET A 103 -63.66 -22.90 -5.87
CA MET A 103 -63.20 -24.07 -5.13
C MET A 103 -64.14 -24.31 -3.96
N GLU A 104 -64.28 -25.56 -3.54
CA GLU A 104 -65.01 -25.87 -2.31
C GLU A 104 -64.27 -25.25 -1.12
N LYS A 105 -65.00 -24.52 -0.28
CA LYS A 105 -64.44 -23.88 0.90
C LYS A 105 -64.16 -24.96 1.94
N LEU A 106 -62.89 -25.16 2.27
CA LEU A 106 -62.48 -26.16 3.24
C LEU A 106 -62.45 -25.58 4.66
N ASP A 107 -62.68 -26.42 5.66
CA ASP A 107 -62.41 -26.13 7.07
C ASP A 107 -60.91 -26.30 7.42
N GLU A 108 -60.55 -26.02 8.67
CA GLU A 108 -59.17 -26.17 9.19
C GLU A 108 -58.64 -27.62 9.13
N GLN A 109 -59.48 -28.59 8.77
CA GLN A 109 -59.16 -30.02 8.66
C GLN A 109 -59.25 -30.53 7.22
N GLY A 110 -59.39 -29.62 6.24
CA GLY A 110 -59.39 -29.94 4.81
C GLY A 110 -60.69 -30.52 4.27
N LYS A 111 -61.82 -30.41 5.00
CA LYS A 111 -63.12 -30.94 4.56
C LYS A 111 -64.04 -29.85 4.00
N PRO A 112 -64.87 -30.14 2.97
CA PRO A 112 -65.80 -29.16 2.42
C PRO A 112 -66.84 -28.68 3.43
N ILE A 113 -66.86 -27.36 3.68
CA ILE A 113 -67.89 -26.69 4.47
C ILE A 113 -69.19 -26.75 3.64
N LEU A 114 -70.22 -27.39 4.18
CA LEU A 114 -71.53 -27.49 3.52
C LEU A 114 -72.41 -26.28 3.83
N ASP A 115 -73.25 -25.90 2.86
CA ASP A 115 -74.30 -24.91 3.02
C ASP A 115 -75.53 -25.47 3.76
N LYS A 116 -76.57 -24.64 3.92
CA LYS A 116 -77.81 -25.01 4.64
C LYS A 116 -78.64 -26.09 3.94
N ASP A 117 -78.37 -26.37 2.66
CA ASP A 117 -79.03 -27.38 1.85
C ASP A 117 -78.14 -28.63 1.65
N GLY A 118 -76.99 -28.71 2.35
CA GLY A 118 -76.08 -29.85 2.35
C GLY A 118 -75.12 -29.92 1.15
N LYS A 119 -74.93 -28.82 0.40
CA LYS A 119 -74.00 -28.76 -0.74
C LYS A 119 -72.69 -28.06 -0.37
N PRO A 120 -71.55 -28.42 -0.95
CA PRO A 120 -70.29 -27.71 -0.72
C PRO A 120 -70.39 -26.22 -1.03
N LEU A 121 -70.10 -25.39 -0.02
CA LEU A 121 -70.06 -23.95 -0.14
C LEU A 121 -68.83 -23.57 -0.98
N THR A 122 -69.03 -22.95 -2.14
CA THR A 122 -67.91 -22.56 -3.02
C THR A 122 -67.41 -21.14 -2.75
N GLU A 123 -66.09 -20.95 -2.69
CA GLU A 123 -65.45 -19.64 -2.66
C GLU A 123 -64.69 -19.35 -3.97
N GLU A 124 -64.67 -18.09 -4.41
CA GLU A 124 -63.87 -17.64 -5.55
C GLU A 124 -62.44 -17.34 -5.10
N LYS A 125 -61.55 -18.33 -5.22
CA LYS A 125 -60.12 -18.17 -4.95
C LYS A 125 -59.39 -17.77 -6.23
N THR A 126 -58.49 -16.80 -6.11
CA THR A 126 -57.57 -16.45 -7.21
C THR A 126 -56.41 -17.42 -7.18
N VAL A 127 -56.38 -18.37 -8.11
CA VAL A 127 -55.31 -19.36 -8.26
C VAL A 127 -54.35 -18.90 -9.36
N GLN A 128 -53.05 -19.01 -9.10
CA GLN A 128 -52.01 -18.76 -10.10
C GLN A 128 -51.74 -20.07 -10.85
N ILE A 129 -52.10 -20.12 -12.13
CA ILE A 129 -51.88 -21.29 -12.98
C ILE A 129 -50.46 -21.20 -13.56
N PRO A 130 -49.59 -22.21 -13.34
CA PRO A 130 -48.31 -22.31 -14.01
C PRO A 130 -48.53 -22.43 -15.52
N ALA A 131 -47.83 -21.60 -16.29
CA ALA A 131 -47.85 -21.62 -17.74
C ALA A 131 -46.52 -21.12 -18.27
N PHE A 132 -46.21 -21.46 -19.52
CA PHE A 132 -44.96 -21.08 -20.18
C PHE A 132 -45.27 -20.35 -21.49
N LYS A 133 -44.35 -19.51 -21.93
CA LYS A 133 -44.35 -18.86 -23.24
C LYS A 133 -42.99 -19.01 -23.90
N VAL A 134 -42.96 -19.01 -25.23
CA VAL A 134 -41.70 -18.94 -25.98
C VAL A 134 -41.18 -17.50 -25.96
N VAL A 135 -39.93 -17.31 -25.54
CA VAL A 135 -39.22 -16.02 -25.58
C VAL A 135 -37.97 -16.12 -26.47
N SER A 136 -37.26 -15.01 -26.64
CA SER A 136 -36.00 -14.98 -27.41
C SER A 136 -34.87 -14.40 -26.56
N VAL A 137 -33.76 -15.13 -26.50
CA VAL A 137 -32.46 -14.67 -25.98
C VAL A 137 -31.48 -14.57 -27.15
N PHE A 138 -30.36 -13.88 -26.95
CA PHE A 138 -29.34 -13.67 -27.97
C PHE A 138 -27.99 -14.09 -27.42
N ASP A 139 -27.17 -14.72 -28.25
CA ASP A 139 -25.81 -15.11 -27.90
C ASP A 139 -24.84 -13.93 -28.00
N VAL A 140 -23.74 -13.94 -27.23
CA VAL A 140 -22.69 -12.91 -27.27
C VAL A 140 -22.16 -12.64 -28.69
N SER A 141 -22.01 -13.68 -29.53
CA SER A 141 -21.55 -13.54 -30.91
C SER A 141 -22.50 -12.69 -31.78
N GLN A 142 -23.79 -12.66 -31.42
CA GLN A 142 -24.84 -11.86 -32.04
C GLN A 142 -24.87 -10.41 -31.54
N THR A 143 -23.94 -10.01 -30.68
CA THR A 143 -23.87 -8.66 -30.08
C THR A 143 -22.58 -7.92 -30.41
N GLU A 144 -22.61 -6.60 -30.33
CA GLU A 144 -21.48 -5.66 -30.47
C GLU A 144 -21.53 -4.60 -29.36
N GLY A 145 -20.38 -4.10 -28.91
CA GLY A 145 -20.25 -3.17 -27.78
C GLY A 145 -19.03 -3.49 -26.93
N GLU A 146 -19.01 -2.95 -25.70
CA GLU A 146 -17.94 -3.11 -24.70
C GLU A 146 -17.50 -4.57 -24.54
N PRO A 147 -16.19 -4.86 -24.38
CA PRO A 147 -15.73 -6.20 -24.01
C PRO A 147 -16.43 -6.62 -22.72
N LEU A 148 -16.78 -7.90 -22.62
CA LEU A 148 -17.37 -8.38 -21.39
C LEU A 148 -16.32 -8.36 -20.27
N PRO A 149 -16.70 -8.01 -19.02
CA PRO A 149 -15.86 -8.35 -17.89
C PRO A 149 -15.55 -9.84 -17.94
N SER A 150 -14.39 -10.24 -17.44
CA SER A 150 -14.02 -11.65 -17.32
C SER A 150 -15.12 -12.38 -16.56
N ILE A 151 -15.91 -13.17 -17.27
CA ILE A 151 -16.85 -14.11 -16.65
C ILE A 151 -15.95 -15.21 -16.10
N ALA A 152 -15.49 -14.99 -14.87
CA ALA A 152 -14.56 -15.81 -14.13
C ALA A 152 -15.24 -17.12 -13.69
N VAL A 153 -15.62 -17.94 -14.68
CA VAL A 153 -15.51 -19.39 -14.50
C VAL A 153 -14.02 -19.64 -14.37
N ASN A 154 -13.53 -19.59 -13.13
CA ASN A 154 -12.11 -19.72 -12.82
C ASN A 154 -11.70 -21.16 -13.15
N GLU A 155 -11.27 -21.37 -14.39
CA GLU A 155 -10.58 -22.60 -14.81
C GLU A 155 -9.44 -22.83 -13.84
N LEU A 156 -9.42 -23.99 -13.19
CA LEU A 156 -8.40 -24.31 -12.19
C LEU A 156 -7.02 -24.21 -12.85
N SER A 157 -6.18 -23.28 -12.39
CA SER A 157 -5.02 -22.81 -13.15
C SER A 157 -3.84 -23.81 -13.20
N GLY A 158 -4.05 -24.98 -12.57
CA GLY A 158 -3.06 -26.04 -12.38
C GLY A 158 -2.18 -25.85 -11.14
N SER A 159 -2.44 -24.85 -10.30
CA SER A 159 -1.64 -24.63 -9.08
C SER A 159 -1.98 -25.64 -7.97
N VAL A 160 -1.02 -25.89 -7.09
CA VAL A 160 -1.22 -26.78 -5.92
C VAL A 160 -2.26 -26.21 -4.95
N GLN A 161 -2.32 -24.88 -4.83
CA GLN A 161 -3.29 -24.20 -3.97
C GLN A 161 -4.72 -24.30 -4.51
N ASP A 162 -4.93 -24.10 -5.82
CA ASP A 162 -6.23 -24.27 -6.47
C ASP A 162 -6.81 -25.67 -6.20
N TYR A 163 -5.96 -26.70 -6.23
CA TYR A 163 -6.36 -28.07 -5.90
C TYR A 163 -6.79 -28.23 -4.43
N GLN A 164 -6.08 -27.63 -3.47
CA GLN A 164 -6.42 -27.73 -2.04
C GLN A 164 -7.77 -27.06 -1.75
N ASP A 165 -7.96 -25.83 -2.24
CA ASP A 165 -9.19 -25.07 -2.01
C ASP A 165 -10.39 -25.77 -2.69
N PHE A 166 -10.19 -26.33 -3.89
CA PHE A 166 -11.21 -27.11 -4.60
C PHE A 166 -11.55 -28.45 -3.93
N PHE A 167 -10.56 -29.17 -3.42
CA PHE A 167 -10.82 -30.42 -2.70
C PHE A 167 -11.54 -30.18 -1.36
N LYS A 168 -11.19 -29.10 -0.66
CA LYS A 168 -11.90 -28.66 0.56
C LYS A 168 -13.36 -28.29 0.26
N ALA A 169 -13.62 -27.60 -0.86
CA ALA A 169 -14.98 -27.32 -1.32
C ALA A 169 -15.77 -28.60 -1.68
N LEU A 170 -15.11 -29.63 -2.22
CA LEU A 170 -15.72 -30.96 -2.45
C LEU A 170 -16.08 -31.67 -1.14
N GLU A 171 -15.20 -31.63 -0.14
CA GLU A 171 -15.48 -32.17 1.21
C GLU A 171 -16.69 -31.48 1.85
N GLN A 172 -16.78 -30.15 1.74
CA GLN A 172 -17.91 -29.35 2.23
C GLN A 172 -19.22 -29.61 1.46
N SER A 173 -19.14 -29.83 0.14
CA SER A 173 -20.28 -30.11 -0.74
C SER A 173 -20.82 -31.55 -0.65
N SER A 174 -20.00 -32.46 -0.11
CA SER A 174 -20.30 -33.88 -0.01
C SER A 174 -21.37 -34.16 1.06
N PRO A 175 -22.39 -35.00 0.78
CA PRO A 175 -23.37 -35.40 1.79
C PRO A 175 -22.78 -36.35 2.85
N VAL A 176 -21.54 -36.84 2.65
CA VAL A 176 -20.89 -37.87 3.44
C VAL A 176 -19.38 -37.61 3.59
N PRO A 177 -18.71 -38.08 4.65
CA PRO A 177 -17.27 -37.94 4.79
C PRO A 177 -16.51 -38.57 3.62
N ILE A 178 -15.51 -37.87 3.11
CA ILE A 178 -14.54 -38.37 2.13
C ILE A 178 -13.29 -38.83 2.91
N GLY A 179 -12.71 -39.96 2.52
CA GLY A 179 -11.45 -40.45 3.08
C GLY A 179 -10.56 -41.08 2.01
N PHE A 180 -9.26 -41.03 2.25
CA PHE A 180 -8.26 -41.72 1.43
C PHE A 180 -7.92 -43.08 2.04
N GLU A 181 -7.74 -44.08 1.19
CA GLU A 181 -7.27 -45.42 1.57
C GLU A 181 -6.59 -46.12 0.37
N ASP A 182 -5.84 -47.19 0.63
CA ASP A 182 -5.30 -48.07 -0.41
C ASP A 182 -6.34 -49.13 -0.81
N ILE A 183 -6.89 -49.02 -2.02
CA ILE A 183 -8.00 -49.83 -2.54
C ILE A 183 -7.43 -50.93 -3.45
N GLU A 184 -7.56 -52.20 -3.03
CA GLU A 184 -7.09 -53.34 -3.83
C GLU A 184 -7.89 -53.47 -5.15
N GLY A 185 -7.28 -53.14 -6.30
CA GLY A 185 -7.82 -53.47 -7.63
C GLY A 185 -7.59 -52.41 -8.69
N GLU A 186 -8.54 -52.30 -9.62
CA GLU A 186 -8.59 -51.25 -10.67
C GLU A 186 -9.55 -50.10 -10.32
N ALA A 187 -10.11 -50.09 -9.10
CA ALA A 187 -11.05 -49.06 -8.66
C ALA A 187 -10.29 -47.82 -8.13
N HIS A 188 -10.72 -46.63 -8.55
CA HIS A 188 -10.14 -45.36 -8.09
C HIS A 188 -10.83 -44.78 -6.85
N GLY A 189 -12.05 -45.23 -6.55
CA GLY A 189 -12.84 -44.85 -5.39
C GLY A 189 -14.15 -45.63 -5.34
N TYR A 190 -14.91 -45.46 -4.25
CA TYR A 190 -16.27 -46.00 -4.12
C TYR A 190 -17.06 -45.30 -3.00
N PHE A 191 -18.37 -45.12 -3.20
CA PHE A 191 -19.32 -44.78 -2.16
C PHE A 191 -19.79 -46.04 -1.38
N HIS A 192 -19.53 -46.08 -0.08
CA HIS A 192 -19.89 -47.21 0.78
C HIS A 192 -21.27 -47.02 1.44
N LEU A 193 -22.28 -47.71 0.90
CA LEU A 193 -23.69 -47.58 1.28
C LEU A 193 -24.02 -47.81 2.76
N LEU A 194 -23.29 -48.70 3.46
CA LEU A 194 -23.61 -49.05 4.86
C LEU A 194 -22.95 -48.09 5.86
N ASP A 195 -21.69 -47.75 5.62
CA ASP A 195 -20.93 -46.84 6.50
C ASP A 195 -21.19 -45.36 6.16
N ASN A 196 -21.90 -45.11 5.06
CA ASN A 196 -22.26 -43.79 4.55
C ASN A 196 -21.04 -42.85 4.43
N ARG A 197 -20.02 -43.32 3.69
CA ARG A 197 -18.74 -42.61 3.44
C ARG A 197 -18.27 -42.81 2.00
N ILE A 198 -17.41 -41.92 1.51
CA ILE A 198 -16.69 -42.06 0.25
C ILE A 198 -15.23 -42.47 0.54
N ALA A 199 -14.72 -43.44 -0.20
CA ALA A 199 -13.32 -43.84 -0.22
C ALA A 199 -12.67 -43.48 -1.55
N ILE A 200 -11.45 -42.97 -1.53
CA ILE A 200 -10.65 -42.58 -2.71
C ILE A 200 -9.25 -43.20 -2.61
N GLN A 201 -8.75 -43.73 -3.72
CA GLN A 201 -7.42 -44.34 -3.80
C GLN A 201 -6.30 -43.33 -3.48
N GLU A 202 -5.40 -43.72 -2.58
CA GLU A 202 -4.15 -42.98 -2.29
C GLU A 202 -3.20 -42.93 -3.50
N GLY A 203 -2.48 -41.81 -3.65
CA GLY A 203 -1.39 -41.65 -4.62
C GLY A 203 -1.82 -41.32 -6.07
N MET A 204 -3.10 -41.05 -6.32
CA MET A 204 -3.58 -40.62 -7.64
C MET A 204 -3.17 -39.16 -7.98
N SER A 205 -3.23 -38.81 -9.27
CA SER A 205 -3.04 -37.43 -9.70
C SER A 205 -4.19 -36.52 -9.24
N GLN A 206 -3.90 -35.24 -9.01
CA GLN A 206 -4.88 -34.24 -8.57
C GLN A 206 -6.17 -34.24 -9.42
N LEU A 207 -6.04 -34.25 -10.75
CA LEU A 207 -7.16 -34.30 -11.68
C LEU A 207 -7.99 -35.58 -11.53
N GLN A 208 -7.34 -36.74 -11.40
CA GLN A 208 -8.03 -38.03 -11.21
C GLN A 208 -8.74 -38.09 -9.85
N THR A 209 -8.10 -37.56 -8.79
CA THR A 209 -8.67 -37.46 -7.45
C THR A 209 -9.93 -36.60 -7.42
N ILE A 210 -9.90 -35.41 -8.04
CA ILE A 210 -11.09 -34.55 -8.19
C ILE A 210 -12.19 -35.25 -8.99
N LYS A 211 -11.85 -35.84 -10.15
CA LYS A 211 -12.79 -36.61 -10.99
C LYS A 211 -13.51 -37.68 -10.16
N THR A 212 -12.75 -38.50 -9.44
CA THR A 212 -13.30 -39.59 -8.63
C THR A 212 -14.14 -39.05 -7.48
N ALA A 213 -13.69 -38.03 -6.75
CA ALA A 213 -14.45 -37.42 -5.68
C ALA A 213 -15.83 -36.94 -6.15
N ILE A 214 -15.91 -36.23 -7.29
CA ILE A 214 -17.18 -35.76 -7.86
C ILE A 214 -18.07 -36.94 -8.28
N HIS A 215 -17.50 -37.99 -8.88
CA HIS A 215 -18.24 -39.20 -9.27
C HIS A 215 -18.87 -39.91 -8.05
N GLU A 216 -18.11 -40.09 -6.97
CA GLU A 216 -18.63 -40.72 -5.75
C GLU A 216 -19.60 -39.81 -4.97
N ILE A 217 -19.41 -38.48 -4.99
CA ILE A 217 -20.41 -37.51 -4.47
C ILE A 217 -21.72 -37.62 -5.26
N ALA A 218 -21.66 -37.80 -6.58
CA ALA A 218 -22.85 -38.00 -7.40
C ALA A 218 -23.57 -39.32 -7.05
N HIS A 219 -22.83 -40.42 -6.81
CA HIS A 219 -23.42 -41.66 -6.27
C HIS A 219 -24.05 -41.45 -4.88
N ALA A 220 -23.38 -40.74 -3.98
CA ALA A 220 -23.90 -40.48 -2.64
C ALA A 220 -25.16 -39.60 -2.65
N LYS A 221 -25.23 -38.58 -3.53
CA LYS A 221 -26.42 -37.72 -3.68
C LYS A 221 -27.59 -38.40 -4.40
N LEU A 222 -27.33 -39.20 -5.44
CA LEU A 222 -28.39 -39.76 -6.30
C LEU A 222 -28.82 -41.19 -5.96
N HIS A 223 -27.95 -41.97 -5.30
CA HIS A 223 -28.08 -43.42 -5.21
C HIS A 223 -27.91 -43.99 -3.80
N ALA A 224 -27.90 -43.14 -2.77
CA ALA A 224 -28.03 -43.57 -1.38
C ALA A 224 -29.40 -44.23 -1.13
N ILE A 225 -29.38 -45.28 -0.31
CA ILE A 225 -30.56 -46.07 0.09
C ILE A 225 -30.93 -45.65 1.51
N ASP A 226 -32.13 -45.11 1.73
CA ASP A 226 -32.63 -44.88 3.09
C ASP A 226 -33.26 -46.18 3.61
N PRO A 227 -32.69 -46.85 4.63
CA PRO A 227 -33.26 -48.08 5.17
C PRO A 227 -34.65 -47.91 5.83
N ASN A 228 -35.14 -46.67 5.98
CA ASN A 228 -36.43 -46.35 6.57
C ASN A 228 -37.51 -45.97 5.54
N ASP A 229 -37.18 -45.84 4.25
CA ASP A 229 -38.15 -45.51 3.19
C ASP A 229 -38.62 -46.76 2.43
N PRO A 230 -39.84 -47.26 2.68
CA PRO A 230 -40.37 -48.44 2.00
C PRO A 230 -40.83 -48.19 0.55
N GLU A 231 -40.83 -46.95 0.04
CA GLU A 231 -41.25 -46.66 -1.35
C GLU A 231 -40.11 -46.82 -2.39
N GLN A 232 -38.85 -47.07 -1.98
CA GLN A 232 -37.65 -47.19 -2.84
C GLN A 232 -37.66 -48.34 -3.90
N THR A 233 -38.81 -48.91 -4.20
CA THR A 233 -39.07 -49.91 -5.25
C THR A 233 -38.74 -49.48 -6.69
N ASN A 234 -38.48 -48.19 -6.93
CA ASN A 234 -38.13 -47.61 -8.24
C ASN A 234 -36.64 -47.23 -8.38
N HIS A 235 -35.72 -47.89 -7.66
CA HIS A 235 -34.29 -47.64 -7.82
C HIS A 235 -33.82 -47.92 -9.27
N PRO A 236 -33.11 -46.98 -9.93
CA PRO A 236 -32.55 -47.24 -11.26
C PRO A 236 -31.52 -48.38 -11.24
N ASP A 237 -31.48 -49.16 -12.31
CA ASP A 237 -30.49 -50.23 -12.48
C ASP A 237 -29.06 -49.67 -12.54
N SER A 238 -28.07 -50.52 -12.28
CA SER A 238 -26.68 -50.07 -12.17
C SER A 238 -26.16 -49.31 -13.39
N ARG A 239 -26.57 -49.66 -14.63
CA ARG A 239 -26.08 -48.93 -15.81
C ARG A 239 -26.62 -47.50 -15.87
N THR A 240 -27.86 -47.31 -15.43
CA THR A 240 -28.44 -45.98 -15.32
C THR A 240 -27.79 -45.16 -14.20
N ARG A 241 -27.42 -45.80 -13.09
CA ARG A 241 -26.68 -45.15 -12.00
C ARG A 241 -25.30 -44.66 -12.44
N GLU A 242 -24.51 -45.52 -13.08
CA GLU A 242 -23.20 -45.13 -13.63
C GLU A 242 -23.33 -44.00 -14.67
N VAL A 243 -24.30 -44.08 -15.59
CA VAL A 243 -24.52 -43.02 -16.59
C VAL A 243 -24.88 -41.69 -15.93
N GLN A 244 -25.67 -41.69 -14.85
CA GLN A 244 -26.04 -40.48 -14.13
C GLN A 244 -24.84 -39.90 -13.37
N ALA A 245 -24.10 -40.71 -12.60
CA ALA A 245 -22.91 -40.28 -11.87
C ALA A 245 -21.80 -39.75 -12.80
N GLU A 246 -21.46 -40.49 -13.86
CA GLU A 246 -20.44 -40.10 -14.84
C GLU A 246 -20.82 -38.80 -15.59
N SER A 247 -22.12 -38.61 -15.89
CA SER A 247 -22.60 -37.40 -16.58
C SER A 247 -22.60 -36.17 -15.68
N VAL A 248 -22.91 -36.33 -14.38
CA VAL A 248 -22.75 -35.25 -13.38
C VAL A 248 -21.27 -34.92 -13.23
N ALA A 249 -20.40 -35.93 -13.04
CA ALA A 249 -18.96 -35.72 -12.90
C ALA A 249 -18.33 -35.01 -14.10
N TYR A 250 -18.65 -35.44 -15.32
CA TYR A 250 -18.22 -34.77 -16.53
C TYR A 250 -18.68 -33.31 -16.58
N ALA A 251 -19.95 -33.02 -16.24
CA ALA A 251 -20.48 -31.66 -16.32
C ALA A 251 -19.87 -30.70 -15.29
N VAL A 252 -19.63 -31.17 -14.06
CA VAL A 252 -18.97 -30.38 -13.01
C VAL A 252 -17.50 -30.14 -13.37
N CYS A 253 -16.75 -31.17 -13.77
CA CYS A 253 -15.36 -31.01 -14.23
C CYS A 253 -15.27 -30.05 -15.43
N GLN A 254 -16.17 -30.19 -16.40
CA GLN A 254 -16.21 -29.33 -17.59
C GLN A 254 -16.63 -27.88 -17.27
N HIS A 255 -17.32 -27.63 -16.16
CA HIS A 255 -17.59 -26.28 -15.66
C HIS A 255 -16.27 -25.63 -15.21
N TYR A 256 -15.49 -26.27 -14.34
CA TYR A 256 -14.21 -25.75 -13.82
C TYR A 256 -13.00 -25.88 -14.77
N GLY A 257 -13.24 -26.06 -16.07
CA GLY A 257 -12.18 -26.14 -17.09
C GLY A 257 -11.33 -27.42 -17.06
N LEU A 258 -11.67 -28.41 -16.23
CA LEU A 258 -10.87 -29.63 -16.08
C LEU A 258 -11.00 -30.53 -17.33
N ASP A 259 -9.87 -30.82 -17.97
CA ASP A 259 -9.85 -31.62 -19.19
C ASP A 259 -10.27 -33.06 -18.90
N THR A 260 -11.50 -33.37 -19.33
CA THR A 260 -12.13 -34.68 -19.27
C THR A 260 -12.31 -35.27 -20.69
N SER A 261 -11.45 -34.87 -21.63
CA SER A 261 -11.52 -35.29 -23.03
C SER A 261 -11.47 -36.82 -23.22
N GLU A 262 -10.78 -37.55 -22.35
CA GLU A 262 -10.74 -39.03 -22.31
C GLU A 262 -12.10 -39.70 -22.01
N TYR A 263 -13.09 -38.97 -21.48
CA TYR A 263 -14.44 -39.53 -21.27
C TYR A 263 -15.07 -39.92 -22.61
N SER A 264 -15.24 -41.23 -22.80
CA SER A 264 -15.90 -41.84 -23.95
C SER A 264 -17.29 -42.36 -23.57
N PHE A 265 -18.31 -41.54 -23.84
CA PHE A 265 -19.73 -41.91 -23.70
C PHE A 265 -20.21 -42.91 -24.77
N GLY A 266 -19.33 -43.70 -25.39
CA GLY A 266 -19.69 -44.65 -26.46
C GLY A 266 -20.69 -45.73 -26.03
N TYR A 267 -20.82 -45.99 -24.73
CA TYR A 267 -21.81 -46.91 -24.16
C TYR A 267 -23.21 -46.28 -23.96
N VAL A 268 -23.34 -44.95 -24.00
CA VAL A 268 -24.62 -44.23 -23.79
C VAL A 268 -25.64 -44.55 -24.88
N ALA A 269 -25.20 -44.72 -26.14
CA ALA A 269 -26.05 -45.17 -27.24
C ALA A 269 -26.60 -46.60 -27.01
N GLY A 270 -25.86 -47.45 -26.29
CA GLY A 270 -26.33 -48.77 -25.87
C GLY A 270 -27.34 -48.69 -24.72
N TRP A 271 -27.07 -47.85 -23.71
CA TRP A 271 -27.95 -47.63 -22.56
C TRP A 271 -29.32 -47.03 -22.96
N SER A 272 -29.35 -46.11 -23.93
CA SER A 272 -30.59 -45.46 -24.36
C SER A 272 -31.48 -46.36 -25.23
N SER A 273 -30.90 -47.31 -25.96
CA SER A 273 -31.58 -48.12 -26.97
C SER A 273 -32.73 -48.99 -26.45
N SER A 274 -32.78 -49.26 -25.14
CA SER A 274 -33.81 -50.08 -24.48
C SER A 274 -34.76 -49.27 -23.58
N ARG A 275 -34.80 -47.93 -23.72
CA ARG A 275 -35.53 -47.03 -22.82
C ARG A 275 -36.69 -46.32 -23.49
N GLU A 276 -37.74 -46.05 -22.74
CA GLU A 276 -38.78 -45.12 -23.18
C GLU A 276 -38.33 -43.66 -23.05
N LEU A 277 -38.90 -42.78 -23.88
CA LEU A 277 -38.59 -41.35 -23.90
C LEU A 277 -38.78 -40.67 -22.53
N ALA A 278 -39.75 -41.16 -21.74
CA ALA A 278 -40.02 -40.66 -20.39
C ALA A 278 -38.88 -40.98 -19.40
N GLU A 279 -38.34 -42.20 -19.43
CA GLU A 279 -37.22 -42.62 -18.56
C GLU A 279 -35.93 -41.87 -18.90
N LEU A 280 -35.70 -41.67 -20.20
CA LEU A 280 -34.56 -40.90 -20.72
C LEU A 280 -34.63 -39.43 -20.29
N LYS A 281 -35.82 -38.83 -20.42
CA LYS A 281 -36.06 -37.45 -19.97
C LYS A 281 -35.88 -37.31 -18.45
N ALA A 282 -36.46 -38.22 -17.66
CA ALA A 282 -36.32 -38.21 -16.21
C ALA A 282 -34.85 -38.32 -15.77
N SER A 283 -34.07 -39.19 -16.42
CA SER A 283 -32.63 -39.32 -16.15
C SER A 283 -31.85 -38.04 -16.45
N LEU A 284 -32.19 -37.33 -17.54
CA LEU A 284 -31.58 -36.04 -17.89
C LEU A 284 -31.98 -34.92 -16.93
N GLU A 285 -33.23 -34.90 -16.46
CA GLU A 285 -33.70 -33.93 -15.46
C GLU A 285 -32.99 -34.14 -14.11
N ILE A 286 -32.75 -35.40 -13.70
CA ILE A 286 -31.94 -35.76 -12.52
C ILE A 286 -30.49 -35.28 -12.69
N ILE A 287 -29.85 -35.59 -13.83
CA ILE A 287 -28.47 -35.16 -14.13
C ILE A 287 -28.35 -33.62 -14.09
N CYS A 288 -29.32 -32.88 -14.66
CA CYS A 288 -29.34 -31.43 -14.58
C CYS A 288 -29.44 -30.92 -13.13
N SER A 289 -30.35 -31.46 -12.32
CA SER A 289 -30.54 -31.00 -10.93
C SER A 289 -29.30 -31.24 -10.10
N ALA A 290 -28.74 -32.46 -10.13
CA ALA A 290 -27.57 -32.81 -9.34
C ALA A 290 -26.31 -32.05 -9.78
N ALA A 291 -26.10 -31.83 -11.08
CA ALA A 291 -25.00 -31.01 -11.57
C ALA A 291 -25.19 -29.53 -11.17
N HIS A 292 -26.40 -28.98 -11.25
CA HIS A 292 -26.69 -27.62 -10.79
C HIS A 292 -26.44 -27.45 -9.29
N GLU A 293 -27.00 -28.33 -8.46
CA GLU A 293 -26.84 -28.30 -7.00
C GLU A 293 -25.37 -28.42 -6.59
N LEU A 294 -24.60 -29.31 -7.22
CA LEU A 294 -23.19 -29.52 -6.89
C LEU A 294 -22.30 -28.37 -7.39
N ILE A 295 -22.51 -27.84 -8.60
CA ILE A 295 -21.79 -26.66 -9.09
C ILE A 295 -22.10 -25.45 -8.20
N SER A 296 -23.36 -25.20 -7.86
CA SER A 296 -23.73 -24.05 -7.03
C SER A 296 -23.18 -24.13 -5.60
N ALA A 297 -23.12 -25.33 -4.99
CA ALA A 297 -22.48 -25.52 -3.68
C ALA A 297 -20.96 -25.31 -3.75
N LEU A 298 -20.31 -25.81 -4.81
CA LEU A 298 -18.87 -25.62 -5.03
C LEU A 298 -18.52 -24.14 -5.30
N ASP A 299 -19.31 -23.43 -6.11
CA ASP A 299 -19.14 -22.00 -6.36
C ASP A 299 -19.26 -21.16 -5.07
N GLU A 300 -20.22 -21.51 -4.21
CA GLU A 300 -20.43 -20.84 -2.91
C GLU A 300 -19.23 -21.07 -1.98
N HIS A 301 -18.82 -22.33 -1.76
CA HIS A 301 -17.68 -22.64 -0.89
C HIS A 301 -16.34 -22.13 -1.43
N LEU A 302 -16.12 -22.14 -2.75
CA LEU A 302 -14.93 -21.55 -3.37
C LEU A 302 -14.90 -20.03 -3.21
N ALA A 303 -16.07 -19.36 -3.24
CA ALA A 303 -16.16 -17.92 -2.95
C ALA A 303 -15.90 -17.63 -1.46
N GLU A 304 -16.45 -18.42 -0.54
CA GLU A 304 -16.19 -18.30 0.90
C GLU A 304 -14.71 -18.48 1.23
N LEU A 305 -14.05 -19.50 0.67
CA LEU A 305 -12.63 -19.78 0.89
C LEU A 305 -11.73 -18.65 0.35
N ARG A 306 -12.07 -18.10 -0.83
CA ARG A 306 -11.37 -16.92 -1.38
C ARG A 306 -11.56 -15.69 -0.51
N GLN A 307 -12.79 -15.41 -0.07
CA GLN A 307 -13.07 -14.25 0.78
C GLN A 307 -12.39 -14.36 2.16
N GLN A 308 -12.36 -15.55 2.76
CA GLN A 308 -11.61 -15.79 4.00
C GLN A 308 -10.13 -15.51 3.78
N ARG A 309 -9.54 -16.03 2.70
CA ARG A 309 -8.15 -15.82 2.34
C ARG A 309 -7.82 -14.35 2.05
N GLU A 310 -8.68 -13.63 1.33
CA GLU A 310 -8.53 -12.19 1.07
C GLU A 310 -8.67 -11.36 2.35
N ALA A 311 -9.57 -11.73 3.26
CA ALA A 311 -9.72 -11.09 4.56
C ALA A 311 -8.50 -11.35 5.46
N ASP A 312 -7.98 -12.58 5.48
CA ASP A 312 -6.76 -12.94 6.19
C ASP A 312 -5.56 -12.15 5.62
N LEU A 313 -5.36 -12.14 4.30
CA LEU A 313 -4.29 -11.38 3.62
C LEU A 313 -4.41 -9.86 3.77
N SER A 314 -5.63 -9.33 3.88
CA SER A 314 -5.91 -7.90 4.14
C SER A 314 -5.74 -7.52 5.62
N ALA A 315 -5.81 -8.51 6.52
CA ALA A 315 -5.56 -8.34 7.95
C ALA A 315 -4.08 -8.58 8.35
N THR A 316 -3.32 -9.33 7.54
CA THR A 316 -1.88 -9.56 7.75
C THR A 316 -1.05 -8.38 7.24
N GLN A 317 -0.05 -7.99 8.03
CA GLN A 317 0.96 -7.01 7.62
C GLN A 317 2.14 -7.65 6.85
N GLU A 318 2.20 -8.98 6.74
CA GLU A 318 3.31 -9.73 6.13
C GLU A 318 2.83 -11.06 5.50
N ALA A 319 3.48 -11.48 4.43
CA ALA A 319 3.31 -12.79 3.81
C ALA A 319 4.57 -13.21 3.03
N ALA A 320 4.63 -14.47 2.60
CA ALA A 320 5.63 -14.90 1.62
C ALA A 320 5.01 -15.70 0.47
N PHE A 321 5.44 -15.42 -0.76
CA PHE A 321 5.00 -16.09 -1.99
C PHE A 321 6.09 -17.07 -2.44
N ALA A 322 5.85 -18.36 -2.27
CA ALA A 322 6.72 -19.40 -2.82
C ALA A 322 6.46 -19.52 -4.33
N LEU A 323 7.53 -19.59 -5.13
CA LEU A 323 7.47 -19.63 -6.60
C LEU A 323 7.82 -21.01 -7.14
N ASP A 324 7.28 -21.36 -8.31
CA ASP A 324 7.54 -22.64 -9.02
C ASP A 324 9.03 -22.93 -9.28
N ASN A 325 9.90 -21.91 -9.28
CA ASN A 325 11.35 -22.06 -9.45
C ASN A 325 12.12 -22.34 -8.15
N GLY A 326 11.43 -22.40 -7.00
CA GLY A 326 12.00 -22.61 -5.67
C GLY A 326 12.43 -21.34 -4.94
N ASN A 327 12.31 -20.16 -5.55
CA ASN A 327 12.51 -18.88 -4.85
C ASN A 327 11.29 -18.55 -3.99
N THR A 328 11.46 -17.68 -2.99
CA THR A 328 10.37 -17.19 -2.13
C THR A 328 10.45 -15.67 -2.02
N LEU A 329 9.39 -14.95 -2.40
CA LEU A 329 9.28 -13.51 -2.17
C LEU A 329 8.61 -13.27 -0.82
N PHE A 330 9.34 -12.80 0.18
CA PHE A 330 8.75 -12.19 1.37
C PHE A 330 8.27 -10.77 1.04
N ILE A 331 7.12 -10.37 1.58
CA ILE A 331 6.63 -8.99 1.53
C ILE A 331 6.03 -8.60 2.88
N GLN A 332 6.20 -7.35 3.27
CA GLN A 332 5.59 -6.77 4.47
C GLN A 332 5.16 -5.31 4.20
N THR A 333 4.11 -4.85 4.88
CA THR A 333 3.65 -3.46 4.77
C THR A 333 4.67 -2.50 5.38
N CYS A 334 5.02 -1.45 4.65
CA CYS A 334 5.85 -0.35 5.12
C CYS A 334 5.08 0.99 5.01
N ASP A 335 5.79 2.08 5.25
CA ASP A 335 5.32 3.47 5.23
C ASP A 335 4.84 4.00 3.87
N SER A 336 5.59 3.73 2.79
CA SER A 336 5.22 4.09 1.41
C SER A 336 4.41 2.99 0.71
N GLY A 337 4.37 1.78 1.26
CA GLY A 337 3.60 0.67 0.71
C GLY A 337 4.10 -0.66 1.23
N TYR A 338 5.08 -1.24 0.55
CA TYR A 338 5.55 -2.61 0.86
C TYR A 338 7.07 -2.78 0.72
N ASP A 339 7.71 -3.27 1.77
CA ASP A 339 9.07 -3.82 1.68
C ASP A 339 9.01 -5.27 1.21
N TYR A 340 9.90 -5.67 0.30
CA TYR A 340 9.98 -7.03 -0.20
C TYR A 340 11.42 -7.54 -0.29
N THR A 341 11.58 -8.85 -0.07
CA THR A 341 12.87 -9.54 -0.20
C THR A 341 12.67 -10.86 -0.94
N LEU A 342 13.38 -11.03 -2.05
CA LEU A 342 13.43 -12.27 -2.81
C LEU A 342 14.52 -13.18 -2.25
N TYR A 343 14.13 -14.36 -1.79
CA TYR A 343 15.02 -15.39 -1.30
C TYR A 343 15.18 -16.51 -2.34
N GLY A 344 16.38 -17.08 -2.41
CA GLY A 344 16.67 -18.26 -3.23
C GLY A 344 16.21 -19.57 -2.58
N PRO A 345 16.40 -20.72 -3.26
CA PRO A 345 15.98 -22.03 -2.75
C PRO A 345 16.77 -22.53 -1.52
N ASP A 346 17.86 -21.83 -1.15
CA ASP A 346 18.63 -22.02 0.07
C ASP A 346 18.26 -21.02 1.18
N ASN A 347 17.15 -20.28 1.00
CA ASN A 347 16.66 -19.19 1.83
C ASN A 347 17.63 -18.01 2.00
N LYS A 348 18.61 -17.84 1.10
CA LYS A 348 19.45 -16.63 1.08
C LYS A 348 18.78 -15.49 0.33
N ALA A 349 18.90 -14.27 0.84
CA ALA A 349 18.44 -13.08 0.14
C ALA A 349 19.23 -12.92 -1.18
N LEU A 350 18.50 -12.72 -2.27
CA LEU A 350 19.04 -12.53 -3.62
C LEU A 350 18.90 -11.07 -4.08
N ASP A 351 17.78 -10.45 -3.74
CA ASP A 351 17.42 -9.07 -4.05
C ASP A 351 16.32 -8.63 -3.07
N GLY A 352 16.11 -7.33 -2.94
CA GLY A 352 15.06 -6.76 -2.10
C GLY A 352 14.92 -5.26 -2.37
N GLY A 353 13.75 -4.72 -2.04
CA GLY A 353 13.42 -3.34 -2.33
C GLY A 353 12.13 -2.91 -1.67
N GLN A 354 11.78 -1.66 -1.94
CA GLN A 354 10.56 -1.03 -1.45
C GLN A 354 9.65 -0.74 -2.65
N LEU A 355 8.35 -0.90 -2.45
CA LEU A 355 7.29 -0.61 -3.42
C LEU A 355 6.39 0.48 -2.85
N ASP A 356 6.56 1.71 -3.35
CA ASP A 356 5.72 2.87 -3.06
C ASP A 356 4.36 2.73 -3.74
N ALA A 357 3.49 1.90 -3.14
CA ALA A 357 2.18 1.56 -3.65
C ALA A 357 1.19 1.27 -2.50
N PRO A 358 0.89 2.24 -1.62
CA PRO A 358 0.16 2.01 -0.37
C PRO A 358 -1.35 1.77 -0.58
N GLY A 359 -1.82 1.90 -1.82
CA GLY A 359 -3.19 1.57 -2.24
C GLY A 359 -3.35 0.17 -2.85
N LEU A 360 -2.26 -0.60 -3.01
CA LEU A 360 -2.33 -2.00 -3.44
C LEU A 360 -2.68 -2.92 -2.27
N THR A 361 -3.32 -4.05 -2.56
CA THR A 361 -3.42 -5.14 -1.58
C THR A 361 -2.09 -5.89 -1.49
N LEU A 362 -1.85 -6.60 -0.39
CA LEU A 362 -0.61 -7.37 -0.20
C LEU A 362 -0.36 -8.42 -1.32
N PRO A 363 -1.39 -9.10 -1.88
CA PRO A 363 -1.26 -9.87 -3.13
C PRO A 363 -0.85 -9.07 -4.37
N ASP A 364 -1.48 -7.91 -4.61
CA ASP A 364 -1.18 -7.08 -5.79
C ASP A 364 0.24 -6.50 -5.70
N ALA A 365 0.64 -6.06 -4.50
CA ALA A 365 1.98 -5.60 -4.18
C ALA A 365 3.02 -6.72 -4.35
N GLY A 366 2.70 -7.95 -3.93
CA GLY A 366 3.52 -9.13 -4.19
C GLY A 366 3.73 -9.37 -5.68
N GLN A 367 2.67 -9.29 -6.48
CA GLN A 367 2.78 -9.46 -7.93
C GLN A 367 3.57 -8.33 -8.60
N GLU A 368 3.42 -7.09 -8.14
CA GLU A 368 4.19 -5.96 -8.68
C GLU A 368 5.67 -6.01 -8.26
N ALA A 369 5.98 -6.42 -7.03
CA ALA A 369 7.33 -6.72 -6.60
C ALA A 369 7.97 -7.85 -7.45
N LEU A 370 7.24 -8.93 -7.75
CA LEU A 370 7.72 -9.96 -8.69
C LEU A 370 7.99 -9.38 -10.09
N ASN A 371 7.15 -8.47 -10.59
CA ASN A 371 7.35 -7.80 -11.87
C ASN A 371 8.63 -6.93 -11.87
N LEU A 372 8.85 -6.15 -10.81
CA LEU A 372 10.06 -5.33 -10.62
C LEU A 372 11.34 -6.18 -10.56
N LEU A 373 11.27 -7.32 -9.87
CA LEU A 373 12.34 -8.33 -9.76
C LEU A 373 12.53 -9.18 -11.03
N GLY A 374 11.76 -8.92 -12.10
CA GLY A 374 11.80 -9.70 -13.34
C GLY A 374 11.41 -11.18 -13.20
N GLN A 375 10.74 -11.56 -12.09
CA GLN A 375 10.33 -12.93 -11.84
C GLN A 375 9.14 -13.30 -12.70
N THR A 376 9.30 -14.36 -13.50
CA THR A 376 8.26 -14.89 -14.40
C THR A 376 7.72 -16.26 -13.97
N ALA A 377 8.24 -16.81 -12.87
CA ALA A 377 7.69 -17.99 -12.22
C ALA A 377 6.35 -17.66 -11.55
N LYS A 378 5.38 -18.58 -11.60
CA LYS A 378 4.11 -18.38 -10.90
C LYS A 378 4.29 -18.58 -9.41
N VAL A 379 3.44 -17.93 -8.63
CA VAL A 379 3.23 -18.23 -7.21
C VAL A 379 2.60 -19.62 -7.09
N SER A 380 3.30 -20.55 -6.44
CA SER A 380 2.84 -21.91 -6.18
C SER A 380 2.03 -22.02 -4.88
N GLU A 381 2.43 -21.23 -3.86
CA GLU A 381 1.86 -21.22 -2.51
C GLU A 381 2.05 -19.84 -1.87
N VAL A 382 1.13 -19.45 -0.98
CA VAL A 382 1.27 -18.26 -0.11
C VAL A 382 1.40 -18.72 1.33
N LEU A 383 2.52 -18.35 1.96
CA LEU A 383 2.87 -18.69 3.34
C LEU A 383 2.36 -17.59 4.27
N LEU A 384 1.56 -18.00 5.27
CA LEU A 384 0.95 -17.17 6.30
C LEU A 384 1.02 -17.92 7.65
N GLY A 385 0.94 -17.18 8.76
CA GLY A 385 0.90 -17.75 10.11
C GLY A 385 2.08 -18.69 10.40
N ASP A 386 1.79 -19.88 10.93
CA ASP A 386 2.82 -20.88 11.27
C ASP A 386 3.78 -21.21 10.11
N LYS A 387 3.31 -21.22 8.86
CA LYS A 387 4.17 -21.47 7.68
C LYS A 387 5.11 -20.30 7.39
N LEU A 388 4.62 -19.07 7.59
CA LEU A 388 5.43 -17.86 7.44
C LEU A 388 6.51 -17.82 8.51
N ALA A 389 6.16 -18.09 9.77
CA ALA A 389 7.11 -18.13 10.88
C ALA A 389 8.23 -19.17 10.68
N VAL A 390 7.90 -20.38 10.19
CA VAL A 390 8.90 -21.41 9.85
C VAL A 390 9.81 -20.97 8.70
N PHE A 391 9.27 -20.27 7.70
CA PHE A 391 10.08 -19.69 6.62
C PHE A 391 10.99 -18.57 7.14
N GLN A 392 10.47 -17.64 7.96
CA GLN A 392 11.22 -16.54 8.55
C GLN A 392 12.38 -17.05 9.42
N GLU A 393 12.15 -18.01 10.32
CA GLU A 393 13.23 -18.63 11.13
C GLU A 393 14.31 -19.26 10.23
N ALA A 394 13.91 -19.91 9.14
CA ALA A 394 14.84 -20.54 8.21
C ALA A 394 15.62 -19.52 7.35
N ALA A 395 15.00 -18.39 6.99
CA ALA A 395 15.62 -17.29 6.26
C ALA A 395 16.56 -16.48 7.16
N GLU A 396 16.12 -16.09 8.36
CA GLU A 396 16.93 -15.38 9.36
C GLU A 396 18.21 -16.17 9.67
N LYS A 397 18.10 -17.49 9.85
CA LYS A 397 19.25 -18.38 10.03
C LYS A 397 20.14 -18.58 8.79
N ALA A 398 19.57 -18.50 7.58
CA ALA A 398 20.35 -18.63 6.33
C ALA A 398 21.13 -17.35 5.99
N ASN A 399 20.66 -16.20 6.49
CA ASN A 399 21.24 -14.87 6.32
C ASN A 399 21.87 -14.33 7.62
N GLU A 400 22.05 -15.17 8.64
CA GLU A 400 22.59 -14.82 9.96
C GLU A 400 23.99 -14.21 9.80
N ILE A 401 24.07 -12.88 9.95
CA ILE A 401 25.29 -12.10 9.76
C ILE A 401 26.26 -12.45 10.92
N PRO A 402 27.57 -12.64 10.66
CA PRO A 402 28.53 -12.93 11.73
C PRO A 402 28.51 -11.86 12.82
N GLU A 403 28.48 -12.31 14.09
CA GLU A 403 28.54 -11.45 15.29
C GLU A 403 29.58 -10.31 15.13
N PRO A 404 29.30 -9.10 15.64
CA PRO A 404 30.21 -7.96 15.53
C PRO A 404 31.63 -8.37 15.98
N VAL A 405 32.60 -8.15 15.10
CA VAL A 405 33.96 -8.67 15.27
C VAL A 405 34.55 -8.05 16.54
N LYS A 406 34.96 -8.90 17.49
CA LYS A 406 35.60 -8.46 18.75
C LYS A 406 36.65 -7.39 18.48
N ILE A 407 36.39 -6.16 18.97
CA ILE A 407 37.24 -4.99 18.80
C ILE A 407 38.70 -5.35 19.15
N PRO A 408 39.64 -5.26 18.19
CA PRO A 408 41.06 -5.48 18.48
C PRO A 408 41.74 -4.28 19.15
N ASP A 409 41.24 -3.06 18.88
CA ASP A 409 41.87 -1.81 19.28
C ASP A 409 40.85 -0.68 19.53
N LEU A 410 40.90 -0.05 20.71
CA LEU A 410 40.07 1.10 21.08
C LEU A 410 40.54 2.43 20.46
N ALA A 411 41.72 2.46 19.83
CA ALA A 411 42.21 3.59 19.06
C ALA A 411 41.80 3.56 17.58
N ALA A 412 41.07 2.52 17.14
CA ALA A 412 40.61 2.38 15.77
C ALA A 412 39.47 3.36 15.43
N GLU A 413 39.41 3.72 14.15
CA GLU A 413 38.24 4.30 13.50
C GLU A 413 37.17 3.22 13.26
N PRO A 414 35.87 3.55 13.25
CA PRO A 414 34.82 2.61 12.82
C PRO A 414 35.12 1.97 11.46
N THR A 415 34.71 0.71 11.30
CA THR A 415 34.92 -0.09 10.08
C THR A 415 33.60 -0.30 9.38
N VAL A 416 33.57 -0.05 8.06
CA VAL A 416 32.41 -0.30 7.21
C VAL A 416 32.64 -1.59 6.44
N THR A 417 31.67 -2.49 6.51
CA THR A 417 31.60 -3.75 5.76
C THR A 417 30.50 -3.62 4.70
N ILE A 418 30.82 -3.88 3.44
CA ILE A 418 29.81 -4.02 2.38
C ILE A 418 29.14 -5.38 2.56
N LEU A 419 27.85 -5.38 2.84
CA LEU A 419 27.06 -6.62 2.96
C LEU A 419 26.72 -7.16 1.56
N TRP A 420 26.32 -6.25 0.67
CA TRP A 420 26.02 -6.53 -0.73
C TRP A 420 26.00 -5.21 -1.55
N SER A 421 26.43 -5.24 -2.81
CA SER A 421 26.32 -4.08 -3.72
C SER A 421 26.01 -4.45 -5.16
N GLU A 422 25.14 -3.67 -5.82
CA GLU A 422 24.92 -3.72 -7.27
C GLU A 422 26.10 -3.07 -8.05
N SER A 423 26.92 -2.26 -7.38
CA SER A 423 27.99 -1.49 -8.04
C SER A 423 29.24 -2.33 -8.30
N ASP A 424 29.73 -2.32 -9.54
CA ASP A 424 30.95 -3.06 -9.95
C ASP A 424 32.26 -2.54 -9.31
N LYS A 425 32.17 -1.51 -8.46
CA LYS A 425 33.27 -0.88 -7.74
C LYS A 425 33.45 -1.37 -6.30
N LEU A 426 32.45 -2.05 -5.74
CA LEU A 426 32.49 -2.62 -4.39
C LEU A 426 32.42 -4.15 -4.47
N GLN A 427 32.91 -4.84 -3.43
CA GLN A 427 32.80 -6.30 -3.34
C GLN A 427 32.02 -6.72 -2.09
N ASP A 428 31.15 -7.71 -2.22
CA ASP A 428 30.45 -8.33 -1.09
C ASP A 428 31.45 -8.84 -0.04
N GLY A 429 31.31 -8.40 1.21
CA GLY A 429 32.23 -8.67 2.31
C GLY A 429 33.49 -7.78 2.34
N GLU A 430 33.60 -6.75 1.49
CA GLU A 430 34.71 -5.79 1.54
C GLU A 430 34.66 -4.93 2.81
N THR A 431 35.78 -4.82 3.51
CA THR A 431 35.90 -4.04 4.77
C THR A 431 36.86 -2.87 4.60
N MET A 432 36.45 -1.67 5.00
CA MET A 432 37.26 -0.44 4.91
C MET A 432 37.00 0.53 6.08
N PRO A 433 37.93 1.44 6.43
CA PRO A 433 37.66 2.47 7.44
C PRO A 433 36.51 3.41 7.04
N LEU A 434 35.77 3.92 8.02
CA LEU A 434 34.65 4.86 7.83
C LEU A 434 34.99 6.03 6.90
N SER A 435 36.11 6.72 7.12
CA SER A 435 36.57 7.84 6.29
C SER A 435 36.82 7.45 4.83
N VAL A 436 37.22 6.20 4.57
CA VAL A 436 37.42 5.66 3.22
C VAL A 436 36.07 5.36 2.58
N ALA A 437 35.17 4.66 3.29
CA ALA A 437 33.81 4.39 2.83
C ALA A 437 33.02 5.68 2.55
N ASN A 438 33.08 6.65 3.47
CA ASN A 438 32.38 7.92 3.36
C ASN A 438 32.73 8.67 2.07
N ARG A 439 34.02 8.71 1.71
CA ARG A 439 34.48 9.29 0.45
C ARG A 439 34.12 8.43 -0.76
N ILE A 440 34.28 7.11 -0.70
CA ILE A 440 33.95 6.23 -1.84
C ILE A 440 32.46 6.33 -2.17
N PHE A 441 31.58 6.38 -1.16
CA PHE A 441 30.14 6.48 -1.35
C PHE A 441 29.77 7.84 -1.99
N GLU A 442 30.42 8.94 -1.57
CA GLU A 442 30.29 10.26 -2.21
C GLU A 442 30.77 10.26 -3.68
N GLU A 443 31.89 9.60 -3.96
CA GLU A 443 32.45 9.47 -5.32
C GLU A 443 31.54 8.62 -6.23
N LEU A 444 30.96 7.52 -5.72
CA LEU A 444 30.05 6.65 -6.46
C LEU A 444 28.68 7.29 -6.71
N ASP A 445 28.06 7.88 -5.69
CA ASP A 445 26.82 8.63 -5.81
C ASP A 445 26.95 9.77 -6.83
N THR A 446 27.97 10.62 -6.67
CA THR A 446 28.24 11.74 -7.59
C THR A 446 28.49 11.25 -9.02
N ALA A 447 29.24 10.15 -9.20
CA ALA A 447 29.52 9.59 -10.52
C ALA A 447 28.23 9.11 -11.19
N GLN A 448 27.43 8.29 -10.52
CA GLN A 448 26.18 7.74 -11.06
C GLN A 448 25.17 8.86 -11.34
N HIS A 449 25.05 9.83 -10.43
CA HIS A 449 24.22 11.03 -10.60
C HIS A 449 24.66 11.88 -11.80
N THR A 450 25.96 11.93 -12.12
CA THR A 450 26.48 12.64 -13.30
C THR A 450 26.34 11.81 -14.59
N GLU A 451 26.37 10.47 -14.51
CA GLU A 451 26.21 9.59 -15.66
C GLU A 451 24.76 9.58 -16.18
N ARG A 452 23.77 9.58 -15.29
CA ARG A 452 22.33 9.57 -15.63
C ARG A 452 21.87 10.84 -16.37
N GLU A 453 22.52 11.99 -16.11
CA GLU A 453 22.19 13.28 -16.76
C GLU A 453 22.67 13.37 -18.23
N LYS A 454 23.38 12.36 -18.75
CA LYS A 454 23.88 12.34 -20.12
C LYS A 454 22.79 11.93 -21.11
N ASP A 455 22.62 12.73 -22.18
CA ASP A 455 21.72 12.43 -23.29
C ASP A 455 21.94 11.00 -23.84
N GLY A 456 20.92 10.16 -23.71
CA GLY A 456 20.93 8.78 -24.23
C GLY A 456 21.43 7.70 -23.26
N TYR A 457 21.46 7.97 -21.96
CA TYR A 457 21.70 6.94 -20.93
C TYR A 457 20.69 5.78 -21.00
N THR A 458 21.16 4.55 -20.77
CA THR A 458 20.36 3.31 -20.84
C THR A 458 20.72 2.29 -19.73
N GLY A 459 21.39 2.74 -18.66
CA GLY A 459 21.72 1.88 -17.51
C GLY A 459 20.62 1.87 -16.44
N GLY A 460 20.91 1.28 -15.28
CA GLY A 460 20.04 1.33 -14.10
C GLY A 460 19.96 2.74 -13.50
N TRP A 461 18.89 3.06 -12.78
CA TRP A 461 18.73 4.39 -12.19
C TRP A 461 19.64 4.62 -10.98
N TYR A 462 19.86 3.58 -10.18
CA TYR A 462 20.64 3.58 -8.96
C TYR A 462 21.40 2.25 -8.85
N ASP A 463 22.55 2.25 -8.18
CA ASP A 463 23.24 1.04 -7.72
C ASP A 463 22.99 0.88 -6.21
N LYS A 464 22.13 -0.05 -5.81
CA LYS A 464 21.79 -0.28 -4.39
C LYS A 464 22.97 -0.90 -3.65
N THR A 465 23.28 -0.43 -2.44
CA THR A 465 24.36 -0.95 -1.61
C THR A 465 23.94 -1.07 -0.14
N ALA A 466 24.01 -2.28 0.40
CA ALA A 466 23.79 -2.57 1.82
C ALA A 466 25.13 -2.62 2.57
N PHE A 467 25.19 -1.98 3.75
CA PHE A 467 26.41 -1.83 4.54
C PHE A 467 26.16 -2.04 6.03
N ARG A 468 27.22 -2.40 6.75
CA ARG A 468 27.30 -2.40 8.21
C ARG A 468 28.48 -1.55 8.68
N ILE A 469 28.27 -0.70 9.67
CA ILE A 469 29.31 0.06 10.37
C ILE A 469 29.54 -0.61 11.72
N ASP A 470 30.69 -1.24 11.94
CA ASP A 470 31.15 -1.73 13.23
C ASP A 470 31.90 -0.61 13.97
N PHE A 471 31.48 -0.25 15.19
CA PHE A 471 32.02 0.90 15.93
C PHE A 471 32.18 0.66 17.44
N THR A 472 32.67 1.66 18.17
CA THR A 472 32.74 1.64 19.63
C THR A 472 32.22 2.95 20.19
N LEU A 473 31.05 2.92 20.83
CA LEU A 473 30.40 4.09 21.41
C LEU A 473 30.31 3.91 22.93
N ASN A 474 30.65 4.94 23.70
CA ASN A 474 30.62 4.89 25.18
C ASN A 474 31.39 3.68 25.79
N GLY A 475 32.43 3.22 25.11
CA GLY A 475 33.26 2.06 25.49
C GLY A 475 32.64 0.69 25.23
N GLN A 476 31.49 0.59 24.54
CA GLN A 476 30.87 -0.66 24.12
C GLN A 476 31.03 -0.90 22.61
N PRO A 477 31.32 -2.14 22.16
CA PRO A 477 31.13 -2.52 20.76
C PRO A 477 29.66 -2.42 20.39
N ASP A 478 29.37 -1.82 19.24
CA ASP A 478 28.06 -1.89 18.61
C ASP A 478 28.18 -1.78 17.09
N ASN A 479 27.05 -1.88 16.38
CA ASN A 479 27.00 -1.82 14.94
C ASN A 479 25.75 -1.10 14.43
N TYR A 480 25.83 -0.55 13.22
CA TYR A 480 24.73 0.14 12.53
C TYR A 480 24.64 -0.42 11.11
N GLU A 481 23.45 -0.87 10.69
CA GLU A 481 23.20 -1.36 9.33
C GLU A 481 22.32 -0.38 8.56
N GLY A 482 22.54 -0.30 7.24
CA GLY A 482 21.80 0.59 6.37
C GLY A 482 21.96 0.26 4.90
N ARG A 483 21.20 0.97 4.05
CA ARG A 483 21.25 0.84 2.59
C ARG A 483 21.25 2.22 1.96
N GLN A 484 22.21 2.45 1.06
CA GLN A 484 22.28 3.65 0.24
C GLN A 484 22.16 3.28 -1.25
N ASP A 485 21.43 4.09 -2.02
CA ASP A 485 21.17 3.87 -3.44
C ASP A 485 21.97 4.89 -4.27
N PHE A 486 23.16 4.51 -4.75
CA PHE A 486 24.06 5.45 -5.41
C PHE A 486 23.43 6.04 -6.67
N GLY A 487 23.45 7.36 -6.78
CA GLY A 487 22.84 8.14 -7.86
C GLY A 487 21.62 8.95 -7.42
N ASP A 488 21.16 8.81 -6.17
CA ASP A 488 20.09 9.63 -5.58
C ASP A 488 20.51 11.10 -5.37
N GLY A 489 21.79 11.35 -5.07
CA GLY A 489 22.33 12.66 -4.71
C GLY A 489 22.39 12.94 -3.21
N GLU A 490 22.24 11.93 -2.35
CA GLU A 490 22.39 12.06 -0.89
C GLU A 490 23.86 12.14 -0.43
N GLY A 491 24.81 11.85 -1.33
CA GLY A 491 26.24 12.10 -1.15
C GLY A 491 26.96 11.05 -0.32
N SER A 492 27.78 11.48 0.63
CA SER A 492 28.61 10.58 1.45
C SER A 492 27.79 9.75 2.44
N LEU A 493 28.32 8.59 2.83
CA LEU A 493 27.71 7.66 3.78
C LEU A 493 27.11 8.35 5.03
N VAL A 494 27.86 9.25 5.66
CA VAL A 494 27.42 9.97 6.87
C VAL A 494 26.38 11.05 6.57
N GLN A 495 26.37 11.62 5.36
CA GLN A 495 25.31 12.54 4.91
C GLN A 495 24.01 11.80 4.62
N HIS A 496 24.07 10.65 3.93
CA HIS A 496 22.93 9.77 3.70
C HIS A 496 22.26 9.34 5.02
N ILE A 497 23.03 8.79 5.98
CA ILE A 497 22.48 8.39 7.29
C ILE A 497 21.84 9.60 8.00
N GLN A 498 22.47 10.77 7.96
CA GLN A 498 21.88 11.97 8.57
C GLN A 498 20.56 12.38 7.87
N SER A 499 20.54 12.44 6.55
CA SER A 499 19.38 12.85 5.75
C SER A 499 18.19 11.92 5.98
N TYR A 500 18.43 10.60 5.95
CA TYR A 500 17.44 9.57 6.27
C TYR A 500 16.78 9.82 7.64
N HIS A 501 17.57 9.93 8.70
CA HIS A 501 17.02 10.13 10.05
C HIS A 501 16.38 11.51 10.24
N GLU A 502 16.90 12.56 9.59
CA GLU A 502 16.31 13.91 9.61
C GLU A 502 14.98 14.04 8.86
N TYR A 503 14.76 13.22 7.83
CA TYR A 503 13.51 13.13 7.08
C TYR A 503 12.43 12.49 7.95
N TYR A 504 12.66 11.25 8.39
CA TYR A 504 11.70 10.46 9.15
C TYR A 504 11.37 11.03 10.54
N ALA A 505 12.31 11.73 11.18
CA ALA A 505 12.04 12.45 12.43
C ALA A 505 11.02 13.60 12.29
N LYS A 506 10.74 14.06 11.06
CA LYS A 506 9.81 15.16 10.73
C LYS A 506 8.59 14.68 9.94
N ASP A 507 8.55 13.42 9.51
CA ASP A 507 7.46 12.89 8.69
C ASP A 507 6.25 12.48 9.54
N GLU A 508 5.14 13.17 9.31
CA GLU A 508 3.86 12.84 9.93
C GLU A 508 3.24 11.55 9.35
N ASN A 509 3.59 11.13 8.13
CA ASN A 509 3.12 9.86 7.58
C ASN A 509 3.78 8.67 8.31
N TRP A 510 5.11 8.66 8.41
CA TRP A 510 5.88 7.71 9.23
C TRP A 510 5.37 7.62 10.66
N LYS A 511 5.24 8.76 11.34
CA LYS A 511 4.69 8.83 12.70
C LYS A 511 3.29 8.21 12.81
N ASN A 512 2.39 8.49 11.86
CA ASN A 512 1.07 7.88 11.83
C ASN A 512 1.13 6.37 11.54
N PHE A 513 2.04 5.94 10.66
CA PHE A 513 2.28 4.52 10.34
C PHE A 513 2.77 3.75 11.58
N VAL A 514 3.78 4.24 12.30
CA VAL A 514 4.29 3.57 13.52
C VAL A 514 3.21 3.54 14.60
N LEU A 515 2.50 4.64 14.83
CA LEU A 515 1.40 4.71 15.81
C LEU A 515 0.23 3.77 15.47
N HIS A 516 -0.08 3.57 14.18
CA HIS A 516 -1.18 2.70 13.74
C HIS A 516 -0.81 1.21 13.78
N ASN A 517 0.38 0.86 13.29
CA ASN A 517 0.78 -0.53 13.07
C ASN A 517 1.57 -1.14 14.23
N LYS A 518 2.44 -0.36 14.88
CA LYS A 518 3.33 -0.82 15.97
C LYS A 518 2.99 -0.22 17.34
N GLY A 519 2.12 0.79 17.38
CA GLY A 519 1.58 1.40 18.60
C GLY A 519 2.46 2.48 19.22
N THR A 520 2.03 3.00 20.37
CA THR A 520 2.64 4.17 21.02
C THR A 520 4.02 3.90 21.62
N GLU A 521 4.28 2.69 22.11
CA GLU A 521 5.59 2.34 22.69
C GLU A 521 6.67 2.26 21.60
N ALA A 522 6.34 1.67 20.44
CA ALA A 522 7.23 1.62 19.28
C ALA A 522 7.51 3.02 18.71
N TRP A 523 6.54 3.94 18.73
CA TRP A 523 6.77 5.33 18.30
C TRP A 523 7.74 6.09 19.21
N GLU A 524 7.60 5.98 20.54
CA GLU A 524 8.56 6.63 21.45
C GLU A 524 9.96 5.98 21.34
N GLN A 525 10.04 4.68 21.01
CA GLN A 525 11.33 4.01 20.73
C GLN A 525 11.96 4.51 19.42
N ASP A 526 11.23 4.51 18.29
CA ASP A 526 11.72 5.03 16.99
C ASP A 526 12.20 6.47 17.13
N LYS A 527 11.42 7.31 17.79
CA LYS A 527 11.79 8.71 18.07
C LYS A 527 13.08 8.83 18.90
N ALA A 528 13.23 8.01 19.95
CA ALA A 528 14.43 8.03 20.79
C ALA A 528 15.67 7.51 20.06
N GLU A 529 15.51 6.50 19.20
CA GLU A 529 16.58 5.97 18.34
C GLU A 529 17.05 7.02 17.34
N ARG A 530 16.12 7.67 16.64
CA ARG A 530 16.42 8.76 15.69
C ARG A 530 17.06 9.97 16.37
N GLU A 531 16.60 10.32 17.58
CA GLU A 531 17.22 11.37 18.40
C GLU A 531 18.66 10.99 18.78
N MET A 532 18.92 9.75 19.21
CA MET A 532 20.27 9.25 19.50
C MET A 532 21.17 9.26 18.26
N VAL A 533 20.69 8.80 17.11
CA VAL A 533 21.47 8.79 15.86
C VAL A 533 21.86 10.21 15.44
N LEU A 534 20.91 11.16 15.47
CA LEU A 534 21.17 12.54 15.06
C LEU A 534 22.01 13.33 16.06
N THR A 535 21.90 13.06 17.37
CA THR A 535 22.56 13.86 18.42
C THR A 535 23.86 13.27 18.97
N GLU A 536 24.07 11.95 18.89
CA GLU A 536 25.30 11.28 19.32
C GLU A 536 26.04 10.61 18.16
N PHE A 537 25.38 9.73 17.40
CA PHE A 537 26.07 8.87 16.41
C PHE A 537 26.61 9.65 15.21
N ILE A 538 25.81 10.51 14.58
CA ILE A 538 26.24 11.33 13.44
C ILE A 538 27.41 12.27 13.82
N PRO A 539 27.38 13.00 14.95
CA PRO A 539 28.54 13.74 15.46
C PRO A 539 29.79 12.86 15.68
N TYR A 540 29.63 11.66 16.27
CA TYR A 540 30.72 10.70 16.47
C TYR A 540 31.37 10.27 15.13
N LEU A 541 30.56 9.87 14.14
CA LEU A 541 31.05 9.49 12.80
C LEU A 541 31.79 10.67 12.13
N LYS A 542 31.23 11.89 12.19
CA LYS A 542 31.86 13.09 11.65
C LYS A 542 33.19 13.42 12.32
N GLN A 543 33.29 13.28 13.64
CA GLN A 543 34.53 13.51 14.38
C GLN A 543 35.61 12.50 13.98
N HIS A 544 35.28 11.22 13.80
CA HIS A 544 36.21 10.22 13.26
C HIS A 544 36.69 10.56 11.85
N CYS A 545 35.78 10.90 10.92
CA CYS A 545 36.15 11.35 9.57
C CYS A 545 37.07 12.58 9.59
N ASN A 546 36.81 13.55 10.46
CA ASN A 546 37.66 14.74 10.63
C ASN A 546 39.07 14.39 11.14
N LEU A 547 39.18 13.51 12.14
CA LEU A 547 40.48 13.04 12.64
C LEU A 547 41.26 12.28 11.55
N SER A 548 40.61 11.42 10.78
CA SER A 548 41.25 10.69 9.68
C SER A 548 41.69 11.62 8.54
N ALA A 549 40.92 12.67 8.22
CA ALA A 549 41.33 13.70 7.27
C ALA A 549 42.56 14.50 7.75
N MET A 550 42.63 14.82 9.04
CA MET A 550 43.81 15.45 9.67
C MET A 550 45.04 14.55 9.60
N GLU A 551 44.90 13.26 9.96
CA GLU A 551 45.97 12.28 9.89
C GLU A 551 46.46 12.06 8.46
N GLN A 552 45.57 11.89 7.49
CA GLN A 552 45.92 11.70 6.08
C GLN A 552 46.65 12.92 5.51
N THR A 553 46.19 14.13 5.85
CA THR A 553 46.85 15.39 5.44
C THR A 553 48.28 15.48 5.99
N ALA A 554 48.45 15.18 7.28
CA ALA A 554 49.75 15.20 7.94
C ALA A 554 50.69 14.11 7.41
N ALA A 555 50.20 12.88 7.26
CA ALA A 555 50.96 11.75 6.74
C ALA A 555 51.43 11.99 5.30
N THR A 556 50.56 12.54 4.43
CA THR A 556 50.92 12.90 3.05
C THR A 556 52.02 13.96 3.03
N ALA A 557 51.85 15.05 3.78
CA ALA A 557 52.84 16.13 3.85
C ALA A 557 54.20 15.69 4.43
N LEU A 558 54.21 14.70 5.34
CA LEU A 558 55.43 14.09 5.86
C LEU A 558 56.09 13.14 4.85
N GLN A 559 55.32 12.40 4.04
CA GLN A 559 55.83 11.51 2.99
C GLN A 559 56.43 12.27 1.79
N GLU A 560 55.86 13.42 1.42
CA GLU A 560 56.37 14.30 0.34
C GLU A 560 57.66 15.07 0.71
N GLY A 561 58.32 14.71 1.83
CA GLY A 561 59.28 15.49 2.62
C GLY A 561 60.61 15.93 1.96
N GLN A 562 60.57 16.62 0.82
CA GLN A 562 61.74 17.26 0.20
C GLN A 562 61.83 18.78 0.42
N ASN A 563 60.79 19.44 0.95
CA ASN A 563 60.78 20.91 1.17
C ASN A 563 59.99 21.41 2.40
N ILE A 564 59.63 20.54 3.36
CA ILE A 564 58.95 20.97 4.59
C ILE A 564 59.94 21.56 5.61
N SER A 565 59.56 22.65 6.28
CA SER A 565 60.39 23.31 7.30
C SER A 565 60.35 22.53 8.64
N PRO A 566 61.30 22.75 9.56
CA PRO A 566 61.27 22.11 10.88
C PRO A 566 59.98 22.37 11.66
N GLU A 567 59.43 23.58 11.57
CA GLU A 567 58.20 24.00 12.25
C GLU A 567 56.98 23.27 11.67
N ARG A 568 56.88 23.16 10.33
CA ARG A 568 55.86 22.36 9.66
C ARG A 568 55.98 20.87 9.97
N THR A 569 57.20 20.37 10.07
CA THR A 569 57.48 18.97 10.45
C THR A 569 57.03 18.70 11.88
N ALA A 570 57.31 19.61 12.83
CA ALA A 570 56.84 19.51 14.20
C ALA A 570 55.31 19.57 14.28
N TYR A 571 54.68 20.50 13.54
CA TYR A 571 53.23 20.63 13.42
C TYR A 571 52.56 19.34 12.92
N TYR A 572 53.01 18.78 11.78
CA TYR A 572 52.37 17.56 11.24
C TYR A 572 52.56 16.34 12.16
N ASN A 573 53.71 16.21 12.83
CA ASN A 573 53.88 15.16 13.84
C ASN A 573 52.95 15.38 15.04
N ALA A 574 52.74 16.62 15.49
CA ALA A 574 51.79 16.93 16.56
C ALA A 574 50.32 16.65 16.15
N ILE A 575 49.97 16.84 14.87
CA ILE A 575 48.66 16.46 14.33
C ILE A 575 48.45 14.94 14.37
N VAL A 576 49.46 14.15 13.98
CA VAL A 576 49.38 12.67 14.07
C VAL A 576 49.23 12.22 15.53
N THR A 577 50.01 12.79 16.46
CA THR A 577 49.86 12.49 17.90
C THR A 577 48.47 12.88 18.41
N TYR A 578 47.97 14.07 18.06
CA TYR A 578 46.64 14.53 18.43
C TYR A 578 45.53 13.58 17.97
N VAL A 579 45.61 13.05 16.74
CA VAL A 579 44.62 12.07 16.24
C VAL A 579 44.69 10.76 17.04
N GLN A 580 45.89 10.29 17.36
CA GLN A 580 46.10 9.08 18.17
C GLN A 580 45.58 9.23 19.61
N ASP A 581 45.74 10.41 20.21
CA ASP A 581 45.22 10.72 21.55
C ASP A 581 43.70 10.91 21.55
N CYS A 582 43.12 11.47 20.49
CA CYS A 582 41.68 11.79 20.42
C CYS A 582 40.76 10.61 20.09
N ARG A 583 41.15 9.66 19.20
CA ARG A 583 40.28 8.51 18.84
C ARG A 583 39.82 7.69 20.06
N PRO A 584 40.68 7.34 21.04
CA PRO A 584 40.25 6.64 22.26
C PRO A 584 39.28 7.44 23.13
N LEU A 585 39.33 8.78 23.09
CA LEU A 585 38.41 9.65 23.85
C LEU A 585 37.00 9.60 23.23
N LEU A 586 36.92 9.72 21.89
CA LEU A 586 35.66 9.56 21.16
C LEU A 586 35.00 8.21 21.43
N ASN A 587 35.78 7.13 21.34
CA ASN A 587 35.28 5.77 21.56
C ASN A 587 34.85 5.53 23.03
N GLN A 588 35.22 6.41 23.96
CA GLN A 588 34.79 6.41 25.37
C GLN A 588 33.64 7.40 25.67
N GLY A 589 33.08 8.09 24.66
CA GLY A 589 32.01 9.07 24.84
C GLY A 589 32.48 10.47 25.27
N GLN A 590 33.77 10.78 25.10
CA GLN A 590 34.33 12.11 25.38
C GLN A 590 34.42 12.94 24.08
N TYR A 591 33.31 13.57 23.71
CA TYR A 591 33.16 14.33 22.46
C TYR A 591 33.80 15.74 22.50
N ASP A 592 34.03 16.28 23.71
CA ASP A 592 34.77 17.53 23.93
C ASP A 592 36.28 17.28 23.77
N LEU A 593 36.71 17.14 22.52
CA LEU A 593 38.13 16.95 22.19
C LEU A 593 38.97 18.18 22.57
N PRO A 594 40.26 17.99 22.92
CA PRO A 594 41.20 19.10 23.10
C PRO A 594 41.31 19.95 21.83
N GLU A 595 41.76 21.21 21.93
CA GLU A 595 41.96 22.01 20.73
C GLU A 595 43.02 21.38 19.80
N PRO A 596 42.77 21.30 18.48
CA PRO A 596 43.74 20.77 17.54
C PRO A 596 44.98 21.67 17.49
N PRO A 597 46.19 21.11 17.35
CA PRO A 597 47.41 21.89 17.12
C PRO A 597 47.21 22.88 15.97
N LYS A 598 47.65 24.13 16.11
CA LYS A 598 47.62 25.12 15.03
C LYS A 598 49.04 25.38 14.56
N LEU A 599 49.26 25.53 13.25
CA LEU A 599 50.60 25.77 12.70
C LEU A 599 51.25 27.04 13.30
N ALA A 600 50.42 28.04 13.62
CA ALA A 600 50.78 29.25 14.33
C ALA A 600 51.43 29.02 15.71
N ASP A 601 51.17 27.90 16.37
CA ASP A 601 51.76 27.60 17.68
C ASP A 601 53.22 27.12 17.57
N PHE A 602 53.64 26.69 16.38
CA PHE A 602 55.01 26.30 16.04
C PHE A 602 55.80 27.43 15.36
N ASP A 603 55.18 28.58 15.09
CA ASP A 603 55.87 29.78 14.59
C ASP A 603 56.53 30.53 15.75
N GLN A 604 57.83 30.35 15.89
CA GLN A 604 58.64 31.00 16.94
C GLN A 604 58.50 32.53 16.92
N SER A 605 58.36 33.15 15.74
CA SER A 605 58.24 34.62 15.63
C SER A 605 56.88 35.12 16.13
N LEU A 606 55.82 34.34 15.94
CA LEU A 606 54.50 34.65 16.47
C LEU A 606 54.44 34.42 17.98
N GLN A 607 55.13 33.41 18.52
CA GLN A 607 55.21 33.21 19.97
C GLN A 607 55.93 34.37 20.67
N ASP A 608 57.04 34.84 20.10
CA ASP A 608 57.77 36.01 20.60
C ASP A 608 56.88 37.27 20.57
N TYR A 609 56.05 37.44 19.52
CA TYR A 609 55.08 38.54 19.41
C TYR A 609 53.89 38.40 20.39
N LYS A 610 53.31 37.21 20.56
CA LYS A 610 52.25 36.94 21.55
C LYS A 610 52.71 37.31 22.97
N ALA A 611 53.95 36.97 23.32
CA ALA A 611 54.54 37.33 24.62
C ALA A 611 54.70 38.85 24.80
N GLN A 612 55.04 39.59 23.73
CA GLN A 612 55.05 41.05 23.75
C GLN A 612 53.65 41.64 23.94
N VAL A 613 52.66 41.19 23.15
CA VAL A 613 51.28 41.71 23.22
C VAL A 613 50.62 41.40 24.57
N GLN A 614 50.88 40.24 25.18
CA GLN A 614 50.42 39.93 26.53
C GLN A 614 51.01 40.89 27.58
N ALA A 615 52.26 41.32 27.43
CA ALA A 615 52.87 42.32 28.30
C ALA A 615 52.25 43.72 28.10
N GLU A 616 51.89 44.09 26.86
CA GLU A 616 51.20 45.34 26.54
C GLU A 616 49.76 45.35 27.10
N ILE A 617 48.96 44.29 26.89
CA ILE A 617 47.60 44.15 27.45
C ILE A 617 47.63 44.16 28.98
N ALA A 618 48.61 43.52 29.62
CA ALA A 618 48.77 43.56 31.07
C ALA A 618 49.06 44.99 31.59
N GLN A 619 49.76 45.80 30.80
CA GLN A 619 50.03 47.20 31.11
C GLN A 619 48.80 48.10 30.88
N GLU A 620 47.98 47.82 29.86
CA GLU A 620 46.73 48.54 29.58
C GLU A 620 45.65 48.23 30.61
N ALA A 621 45.43 46.96 30.97
CA ALA A 621 44.52 46.55 32.03
C ALA A 621 44.88 47.23 33.38
N ALA A 622 46.17 47.20 33.74
CA ALA A 622 46.67 47.89 34.93
C ALA A 622 46.48 49.42 34.87
N THR A 623 46.47 50.02 33.68
CA THR A 623 46.20 51.46 33.47
C THR A 623 44.72 51.77 33.58
N ALA A 624 43.83 50.86 33.15
CA ALA A 624 42.39 50.93 33.37
C ALA A 624 41.98 50.64 34.84
N GLY A 625 42.91 50.17 35.68
CA GLY A 625 42.66 49.83 37.08
C GLY A 625 41.96 48.48 37.26
N MET A 626 42.06 47.60 36.26
CA MET A 626 41.38 46.31 36.17
C MET A 626 42.40 45.17 36.11
N THR A 627 42.00 43.96 36.46
CA THR A 627 42.76 42.74 36.11
C THR A 627 42.71 42.50 34.59
N VAL A 628 43.61 41.67 34.06
CA VAL A 628 43.61 41.33 32.62
C VAL A 628 42.32 40.60 32.24
N GLU A 629 41.83 39.77 33.15
CA GLU A 629 40.59 39.03 33.04
C GLU A 629 39.37 39.96 33.03
N GLU A 630 39.32 40.97 33.92
CA GLU A 630 38.26 41.99 33.92
C GLU A 630 38.32 42.88 32.67
N TYR A 631 39.52 43.25 32.20
CA TYR A 631 39.69 44.09 31.01
C TYR A 631 39.31 43.34 29.72
N ALA A 632 39.65 42.05 29.63
CA ALA A 632 39.18 41.17 28.56
C ALA A 632 37.66 40.94 28.62
N ALA A 633 37.07 40.81 29.81
CA ALA A 633 35.62 40.70 30.00
C ALA A 633 34.86 41.99 29.61
N ALA A 634 35.52 43.15 29.66
CA ALA A 634 35.04 44.42 29.12
C ALA A 634 35.30 44.58 27.60
N GLY A 635 35.70 43.50 26.91
CA GLY A 635 35.97 43.51 25.46
C GLY A 635 37.25 44.24 25.07
N PHE A 636 38.18 44.45 26.02
CA PHE A 636 39.33 45.37 25.90
C PHE A 636 38.93 46.85 25.70
N GLU A 637 37.65 47.18 25.91
CA GLU A 637 37.12 48.55 25.87
C GLU A 637 36.85 49.07 27.29
N ALA A 638 36.84 50.39 27.44
CA ALA A 638 36.29 51.04 28.62
C ALA A 638 34.74 51.08 28.52
N PRO A 639 34.00 51.00 29.65
CA PRO A 639 32.54 50.86 29.62
C PRO A 639 31.82 51.94 28.79
N GLN A 640 30.89 51.50 27.92
CA GLN A 640 30.09 52.36 27.05
C GLN A 640 29.15 53.28 27.83
N GLN A 641 28.88 54.44 27.23
CA GLN A 641 28.05 55.50 27.79
C GLN A 641 26.64 55.49 27.16
N ASP A 642 25.58 55.57 27.97
CA ASP A 642 24.19 55.72 27.51
C ASP A 642 24.07 56.87 26.47
N SER A 643 23.07 56.83 25.57
CA SER A 643 22.88 57.87 24.53
C SER A 643 21.41 58.12 24.17
N PHE A 644 21.17 59.14 23.35
CA PHE A 644 19.85 59.45 22.78
C PHE A 644 19.97 59.97 21.36
N SER A 645 18.90 59.79 20.57
CA SER A 645 18.78 60.21 19.17
C SER A 645 17.50 61.02 18.95
N ILE A 646 17.56 62.03 18.08
CA ILE A 646 16.42 62.90 17.71
C ILE A 646 16.07 62.67 16.25
N TYR A 647 14.79 62.40 15.99
CA TYR A 647 14.21 62.21 14.67
C TYR A 647 13.20 63.32 14.37
N GLN A 648 13.30 63.93 13.19
CA GLN A 648 12.37 64.97 12.71
C GLN A 648 11.73 64.51 11.40
N LEU A 649 10.48 64.91 11.14
CA LEU A 649 9.77 64.55 9.91
C LEU A 649 10.53 65.02 8.66
N ARG A 650 10.59 64.18 7.62
CA ARG A 650 11.17 64.57 6.33
C ARG A 650 10.41 65.74 5.73
N ASN A 651 11.12 66.70 5.15
CA ASN A 651 10.51 67.89 4.54
C ASN A 651 10.02 67.60 3.10
N GLU A 652 9.08 66.66 2.96
CA GLU A 652 8.53 66.18 1.69
C GLU A 652 6.99 66.34 1.65
N ASP A 653 6.39 66.36 0.46
CA ASP A 653 4.93 66.55 0.31
C ASP A 653 4.12 65.40 0.97
N SER A 654 4.69 64.20 1.02
CA SER A 654 4.14 62.99 1.65
C SER A 654 3.93 63.11 3.16
N THR A 655 4.76 63.90 3.85
CA THR A 655 4.69 64.10 5.30
C THR A 655 3.87 65.31 5.70
N ARG A 656 3.33 66.08 4.74
CA ARG A 656 2.70 67.39 4.98
C ARG A 656 1.61 67.34 6.06
N ASP A 657 0.78 66.31 6.02
CA ASP A 657 -0.36 66.14 6.93
C ASP A 657 0.04 65.59 8.31
N TYR A 658 1.33 65.31 8.53
CA TYR A 658 1.90 64.85 9.80
C TYR A 658 2.51 65.98 10.64
N ARG A 659 2.71 67.18 10.08
CA ARG A 659 3.56 68.23 10.67
C ARG A 659 2.82 69.09 11.69
N PHE A 660 3.38 69.22 12.89
CA PHE A 660 2.82 69.97 14.03
C PHE A 660 1.43 69.49 14.48
N GLU A 661 1.09 68.25 14.16
CA GLU A 661 -0.22 67.67 14.49
C GLU A 661 -0.09 66.83 15.77
N PRO A 662 -0.89 67.09 16.83
CA PRO A 662 -0.89 66.26 18.04
C PRO A 662 -1.15 64.79 17.76
N TYR A 663 -0.57 63.88 18.55
CA TYR A 663 -0.65 62.44 18.33
C TYR A 663 -2.09 61.91 18.29
N ASP A 664 -2.95 62.40 19.19
CA ASP A 664 -4.40 62.10 19.21
C ASP A 664 -5.10 62.45 17.88
N ARG A 665 -4.65 63.50 17.18
CA ARG A 665 -5.22 63.90 15.89
C ARG A 665 -4.63 63.14 14.71
N LEU A 666 -3.37 62.71 14.77
CA LEU A 666 -2.83 61.73 13.81
C LEU A 666 -3.61 60.42 13.88
N GLN A 667 -3.85 59.90 15.09
CA GLN A 667 -4.67 58.71 15.30
C GLN A 667 -6.11 58.92 14.80
N ALA A 668 -6.74 60.07 15.09
CA ALA A 668 -8.08 60.39 14.60
C ALA A 668 -8.16 60.55 13.07
N ALA A 669 -7.06 60.93 12.40
CA ALA A 669 -6.92 60.96 10.95
C ALA A 669 -6.60 59.59 10.32
N GLY A 670 -6.39 58.54 11.14
CA GLY A 670 -6.01 57.20 10.68
C GLY A 670 -4.55 57.08 10.24
N LEU A 671 -3.69 58.02 10.66
CA LEU A 671 -2.25 58.03 10.40
C LEU A 671 -1.49 57.41 11.58
N THR A 672 -0.31 56.86 11.31
CA THR A 672 0.55 56.24 12.33
C THR A 672 1.94 56.86 12.31
N VAL A 673 2.64 56.85 13.44
CA VAL A 673 4.00 57.38 13.56
C VAL A 673 4.99 56.32 13.02
N ASP A 674 5.03 56.20 11.69
CA ASP A 674 5.92 55.29 10.96
C ASP A 674 7.33 55.91 10.79
N LYS A 675 8.37 55.16 11.18
CA LYS A 675 9.79 55.55 11.11
C LYS A 675 10.26 55.87 9.69
N ALA A 676 9.62 55.32 8.66
CA ALA A 676 9.93 55.65 7.26
C ALA A 676 9.75 57.15 6.93
N ASN A 677 8.88 57.87 7.66
CA ASN A 677 8.59 59.29 7.43
C ASN A 677 9.59 60.26 8.07
N TYR A 678 10.57 59.76 8.83
CA TYR A 678 11.47 60.56 9.66
C TYR A 678 12.92 60.48 9.19
N THR A 679 13.72 61.45 9.64
CA THR A 679 15.18 61.50 9.50
C THR A 679 15.80 61.76 10.86
N GLU A 680 16.85 61.01 11.21
CA GLU A 680 17.66 61.28 12.38
C GLU A 680 18.50 62.56 12.16
N VAL A 681 18.39 63.53 13.06
CA VAL A 681 19.04 64.85 12.92
C VAL A 681 20.14 65.09 13.96
N TYR A 682 20.19 64.28 15.01
CA TYR A 682 21.18 64.38 16.09
C TYR A 682 21.22 63.11 16.93
N ALA A 683 22.41 62.77 17.43
CA ALA A 683 22.59 61.76 18.47
C ALA A 683 23.75 62.19 19.39
N ALA A 684 23.63 61.94 20.70
CA ALA A 684 24.68 62.30 21.67
C ALA A 684 24.64 61.43 22.94
N PRO A 685 25.76 61.36 23.70
CA PRO A 685 25.78 60.68 25.00
C PRO A 685 24.82 61.33 26.00
N LEU A 686 24.11 60.49 26.73
CA LEU A 686 23.16 60.86 27.76
C LEU A 686 23.90 61.01 29.10
N THR A 687 23.76 62.16 29.74
CA THR A 687 24.36 62.39 31.06
C THR A 687 23.49 61.75 32.14
N ALA A 688 24.11 61.12 33.13
CA ALA A 688 23.38 60.44 34.21
C ALA A 688 22.42 61.40 34.93
N GLY A 689 21.12 61.10 34.89
CA GLY A 689 20.06 61.92 35.48
C GLY A 689 19.39 62.93 34.53
N THR A 690 19.79 63.01 33.25
CA THR A 690 19.11 63.82 32.23
C THR A 690 17.72 63.24 31.90
N THR A 691 16.69 64.09 31.89
CA THR A 691 15.31 63.73 31.52
C THR A 691 14.96 64.15 30.08
N LEU A 692 13.83 63.65 29.53
CA LEU A 692 13.32 64.09 28.23
C LEU A 692 13.04 65.61 28.20
N GLU A 693 12.58 66.19 29.31
CA GLU A 693 12.39 67.63 29.49
C GLU A 693 13.71 68.41 29.53
N ASP A 694 14.81 67.81 30.01
CA ASP A 694 16.15 68.42 29.94
C ASP A 694 16.70 68.39 28.51
N ILE A 695 16.44 67.32 27.75
CA ILE A 695 16.72 67.25 26.31
C ILE A 695 15.90 68.34 25.60
N TYR A 696 14.58 68.36 25.79
CA TYR A 696 13.67 69.36 25.21
C TYR A 696 14.12 70.79 25.51
N ARG A 697 14.53 71.10 26.75
CA ARG A 697 15.06 72.42 27.12
C ARG A 697 16.36 72.75 26.38
N THR A 698 17.30 71.80 26.35
CA THR A 698 18.59 71.97 25.66
C THR A 698 18.39 72.31 24.18
N PHE A 699 17.56 71.54 23.46
CA PHE A 699 17.26 71.75 22.03
C PHE A 699 16.13 72.78 21.76
N ASN A 700 15.83 73.65 22.73
CA ASN A 700 14.97 74.82 22.54
C ASN A 700 15.56 76.14 23.08
N VAL A 701 16.55 76.07 23.98
CA VAL A 701 17.12 77.26 24.65
C VAL A 701 18.63 77.36 24.44
N ASP A 702 19.36 76.26 24.64
CA ASP A 702 20.82 76.21 24.72
C ASP A 702 21.38 75.17 23.72
N HIS A 703 21.07 75.34 22.43
CA HIS A 703 21.37 74.33 21.40
C HIS A 703 22.87 74.00 21.31
N PRO A 704 23.26 72.72 21.20
CA PRO A 704 24.62 72.33 20.85
C PRO A 704 25.06 72.94 19.52
N ALA A 705 26.31 73.40 19.42
CA ALA A 705 26.82 74.11 18.23
C ALA A 705 26.87 73.22 16.96
N ASP A 706 26.92 71.91 17.14
CA ASP A 706 26.90 70.87 16.14
C ASP A 706 25.47 70.43 15.75
N PHE A 707 24.43 70.73 16.53
CA PHE A 707 23.03 70.46 16.16
C PHE A 707 22.65 71.13 14.83
N LYS A 708 21.96 70.40 13.94
CA LYS A 708 21.54 70.88 12.60
C LYS A 708 20.04 70.74 12.33
N GLY A 709 19.28 70.14 13.25
CA GLY A 709 17.81 70.09 13.20
C GLY A 709 17.18 71.45 13.55
N HIS A 710 15.85 71.50 13.50
CA HIS A 710 15.10 72.61 14.11
C HIS A 710 14.88 72.38 15.60
N SER A 711 14.51 73.42 16.33
CA SER A 711 14.07 73.31 17.72
C SER A 711 13.02 72.22 17.91
N LEU A 712 13.12 71.46 19.00
CA LEU A 712 12.23 70.34 19.30
C LEU A 712 10.78 70.80 19.41
N SER A 713 9.91 70.20 18.61
CA SER A 713 8.55 70.67 18.39
C SER A 713 7.55 69.53 18.18
N VAL A 714 6.26 69.86 18.19
CA VAL A 714 5.19 68.89 17.93
C VAL A 714 5.47 68.14 16.62
N SER A 715 5.43 66.81 16.67
CA SER A 715 5.76 65.90 15.57
C SER A 715 7.23 65.57 15.35
N ASP A 716 8.12 65.87 16.31
CA ASP A 716 9.44 65.25 16.43
C ASP A 716 9.39 63.98 17.31
N VAL A 717 10.35 63.06 17.16
CA VAL A 717 10.47 61.84 17.98
C VAL A 717 11.87 61.75 18.60
N VAL A 718 11.95 61.54 19.91
CA VAL A 718 13.21 61.26 20.64
C VAL A 718 13.27 59.76 20.94
N VAL A 719 14.38 59.11 20.57
CA VAL A 719 14.67 57.73 20.95
C VAL A 719 15.76 57.73 22.02
N LEU A 720 15.49 57.09 23.16
CA LEU A 720 16.48 56.88 24.22
C LEU A 720 17.11 55.49 24.07
N HIS A 721 18.44 55.43 24.13
CA HIS A 721 19.24 54.21 24.09
C HIS A 721 19.90 54.01 25.46
N GLN A 722 19.21 53.32 26.36
CA GLN A 722 19.64 53.15 27.75
C GLN A 722 19.58 51.69 28.17
N ASN A 723 20.62 51.20 28.85
CA ASN A 723 20.71 49.81 29.33
C ASN A 723 20.41 48.75 28.23
N GLY A 724 20.73 49.04 26.97
CA GLY A 724 20.46 48.16 25.82
C GLY A 724 19.00 48.09 25.36
N GLN A 725 18.14 49.04 25.73
CA GLN A 725 16.76 49.14 25.24
C GLN A 725 16.48 50.49 24.57
N ASP A 726 15.75 50.41 23.45
CA ASP A 726 15.28 51.57 22.67
C ASP A 726 13.83 51.92 23.07
N THR A 727 13.59 53.19 23.38
CA THR A 727 12.22 53.70 23.60
C THR A 727 11.96 54.96 22.80
N ALA A 728 10.92 54.97 21.97
CA ALA A 728 10.55 56.08 21.10
C ALA A 728 9.45 56.96 21.72
N HIS A 729 9.71 58.26 21.80
CA HIS A 729 8.87 59.27 22.47
C HIS A 729 8.56 60.41 21.51
N TYR A 730 7.30 60.51 21.11
CA TYR A 730 6.76 61.57 20.26
C TYR A 730 6.58 62.86 21.05
N CYS A 731 7.10 63.99 20.55
CA CYS A 731 6.88 65.30 21.13
C CYS A 731 5.48 65.79 20.77
N ASP A 732 4.63 66.01 21.77
CA ASP A 732 3.27 66.48 21.60
C ASP A 732 3.13 67.96 22.06
N SER A 733 1.94 68.51 21.83
CA SER A 733 1.47 69.82 22.31
C SER A 733 1.63 70.05 23.81
N VAL A 734 1.69 68.98 24.63
CA VAL A 734 2.06 69.02 26.05
C VAL A 734 2.88 67.78 26.42
N GLY A 735 4.21 67.91 26.45
CA GLY A 735 5.12 66.83 26.88
C GLY A 735 5.39 65.78 25.80
N PHE A 736 5.73 64.56 26.23
CA PHE A 736 6.07 63.45 25.35
C PHE A 736 5.10 62.27 25.50
N GLN A 737 4.78 61.61 24.39
CA GLN A 737 3.92 60.44 24.30
C GLN A 737 4.69 59.25 23.69
N GLN A 738 4.66 58.09 24.32
CA GLN A 738 5.40 56.91 23.84
C GLN A 738 4.71 56.28 22.60
N VAL A 739 5.48 55.97 21.56
CA VAL A 739 5.00 55.52 20.23
C VAL A 739 5.69 54.22 19.77
N PRO A 740 5.36 53.05 20.37
CA PRO A 740 6.03 51.79 20.07
C PRO A 740 5.79 51.26 18.64
N GLU A 741 4.77 51.76 17.92
CA GLU A 741 4.53 51.43 16.51
C GLU A 741 5.60 51.96 15.56
N PHE A 742 6.38 52.97 15.97
CA PHE A 742 7.57 53.46 15.26
C PHE A 742 8.66 52.38 15.08
N LEU A 743 8.50 51.22 15.74
CA LEU A 743 9.44 50.12 15.77
C LEU A 743 8.86 48.79 15.20
N ARG A 744 7.78 48.82 14.38
CA ARG A 744 7.10 47.62 13.85
C ARG A 744 6.86 47.65 12.32
N GLU A 745 7.01 46.49 11.68
CA GLU A 745 6.66 46.22 10.27
C GLU A 745 5.45 45.25 10.16
N ASN A 746 4.70 45.22 9.05
CA ASN A 746 3.41 44.51 8.97
C ASN A 746 3.06 43.89 7.58
N PRO A 747 2.85 42.56 7.46
CA PRO A 747 2.52 41.87 6.19
C PRO A 747 1.02 41.56 5.95
N LEU A 748 0.69 41.27 4.68
CA LEU A 748 -0.66 41.08 4.11
C LEU A 748 -1.43 39.87 4.70
N ARG A 749 -2.75 39.90 4.92
CA ARG A 749 -3.92 40.00 4.00
C ARG A 749 -4.10 38.79 3.04
N THR A 750 -5.30 38.18 3.14
CA THR A 750 -6.01 37.33 2.13
C THR A 750 -5.88 35.79 2.26
N ALA A 751 -6.94 35.15 2.79
CA ALA A 751 -7.25 33.73 2.57
C ALA A 751 -8.78 33.50 2.71
N GLU A 752 -9.46 33.08 1.63
CA GLU A 752 -10.88 32.69 1.63
C GLU A 752 -11.18 31.58 0.60
N LEU A 753 -11.82 30.49 1.08
CA LEU A 753 -12.91 29.69 0.45
C LEU A 753 -12.68 28.82 -0.82
N SER A 754 -12.95 27.50 -0.72
CA SER A 754 -13.83 26.73 -1.65
C SER A 754 -14.31 25.37 -1.02
N THR A 755 -15.11 24.56 -1.73
CA THR A 755 -16.24 23.74 -1.16
C THR A 755 -16.50 22.33 -1.76
N GLU A 756 -16.95 21.39 -0.89
CA GLU A 756 -18.02 20.33 -0.99
C GLU A 756 -18.32 19.42 -2.26
N GLN A 757 -18.36 18.07 -2.05
CA GLN A 757 -19.45 17.04 -2.31
C GLN A 757 -19.99 16.68 -3.75
N ASN A 758 -20.65 15.52 -4.09
CA ASN A 758 -21.03 14.23 -3.42
C ASN A 758 -21.38 13.04 -4.42
N GLU A 759 -21.29 11.78 -3.93
CA GLU A 759 -22.09 10.52 -4.17
C GLU A 759 -22.68 10.03 -5.54
N ASN A 760 -22.56 8.71 -5.86
CA ASN A 760 -23.63 7.64 -5.83
C ASN A 760 -23.31 6.29 -6.60
N MET A 761 -24.03 5.18 -6.29
CA MET A 761 -23.70 3.75 -6.60
C MET A 761 -24.91 2.84 -7.07
N ILE A 762 -24.65 1.52 -7.37
CA ILE A 762 -25.55 0.31 -7.55
C ILE A 762 -25.96 -0.06 -9.01
N ASP A 763 -26.04 -1.31 -9.53
CA ASP A 763 -25.28 -2.61 -9.49
C ASP A 763 -25.61 -3.43 -10.79
N GLY A 764 -24.95 -4.58 -11.14
CA GLY A 764 -25.45 -5.45 -12.24
C GLY A 764 -24.53 -6.49 -12.97
N VAL A 765 -25.02 -7.74 -13.09
CA VAL A 765 -24.30 -8.93 -13.64
C VAL A 765 -24.99 -9.74 -14.77
N LEU A 766 -24.17 -10.45 -15.57
CA LEU A 766 -24.48 -11.27 -16.76
C LEU A 766 -24.61 -12.77 -16.45
N ASN A 767 -25.47 -13.50 -17.17
CA ASN A 767 -25.60 -14.98 -17.13
C ASN A 767 -25.75 -15.64 -15.74
N ASN A 768 -25.90 -14.83 -14.68
CA ASN A 768 -25.94 -15.23 -13.27
C ASN A 768 -24.68 -15.97 -12.79
N ALA A 769 -23.52 -15.70 -13.38
CA ALA A 769 -22.25 -15.83 -12.68
C ALA A 769 -21.94 -14.45 -12.07
N PRO A 770 -21.90 -14.29 -10.73
CA PRO A 770 -21.54 -13.00 -10.14
C PRO A 770 -20.12 -12.61 -10.59
N SER A 771 -19.90 -11.32 -10.83
CA SER A 771 -18.54 -10.77 -10.79
C SER A 771 -18.02 -10.86 -9.34
N LEU A 772 -16.70 -10.83 -9.15
CA LEU A 772 -16.06 -10.81 -7.82
C LEU A 772 -16.75 -9.77 -6.90
N GLY A 773 -16.87 -8.54 -7.40
CA GLY A 773 -17.55 -7.42 -6.73
C GLY A 773 -19.05 -7.57 -6.43
N GLU A 774 -19.76 -8.56 -7.00
CA GLU A 774 -21.14 -8.88 -6.59
C GLU A 774 -21.23 -9.99 -5.52
N LEU A 775 -20.19 -10.81 -5.36
CA LEU A 775 -20.06 -11.71 -4.21
C LEU A 775 -19.67 -10.91 -2.97
N GLU A 776 -18.65 -10.05 -3.10
CA GLU A 776 -18.20 -9.10 -2.07
C GLU A 776 -19.37 -8.27 -1.49
N ALA A 777 -20.26 -7.77 -2.36
CA ALA A 777 -21.40 -6.94 -1.97
C ALA A 777 -22.50 -7.69 -1.19
N LYS A 778 -22.62 -9.01 -1.33
CA LYS A 778 -23.63 -9.82 -0.60
C LYS A 778 -23.16 -10.28 0.78
N ALA A 779 -21.85 -10.38 0.99
CA ALA A 779 -21.27 -10.84 2.25
C ALA A 779 -21.25 -9.76 3.35
N ASN A 780 -21.63 -8.50 3.05
CA ASN A 780 -21.51 -7.37 3.97
C ASN A 780 -22.89 -6.78 4.38
N PRO A 781 -23.45 -7.14 5.55
CA PRO A 781 -24.82 -6.78 5.94
C PRO A 781 -24.99 -5.38 6.58
N PHE A 782 -24.10 -4.42 6.31
CA PHE A 782 -24.20 -3.05 6.84
C PHE A 782 -24.07 -1.94 5.79
N PRO A 783 -25.19 -1.34 5.32
CA PRO A 783 -25.13 -0.12 4.52
C PRO A 783 -24.91 1.11 5.41
N ILE A 784 -23.73 1.72 5.35
CA ILE A 784 -23.48 3.05 5.94
C ILE A 784 -24.15 4.12 5.06
N SER A 785 -25.47 4.24 5.20
CA SER A 785 -26.24 5.37 4.66
C SER A 785 -26.07 6.59 5.57
N MET A 786 -25.76 7.76 4.98
CA MET A 786 -25.57 9.00 5.71
C MET A 786 -26.74 9.36 6.64
N ARG A 787 -26.42 9.77 7.88
CA ARG A 787 -27.34 10.54 8.75
C ARG A 787 -26.61 11.63 9.54
N LYS A 788 -26.66 12.85 8.99
CA LYS A 788 -26.67 14.13 9.70
C LYS A 788 -27.68 15.01 8.93
N SER A 789 -28.57 15.81 9.53
CA SER A 789 -28.68 16.33 10.91
C SER A 789 -30.16 16.58 11.28
N ARG A 790 -30.47 16.72 12.58
CA ARG A 790 -30.98 17.99 13.17
C ARG A 790 -31.36 17.84 14.65
N MET A 791 -30.92 18.85 15.43
CA MET A 791 -31.11 19.10 16.87
C MET A 791 -30.40 18.13 17.82
#